data_AF-A0A953PQT8-F1
#
_entry.id   AF-A0A953PQT8-F1
#
_cell.length_a   1.000
_cell.length_b   1.000
_cell.length_c   1.000
_cell.angle_alpha   90.00
_cell.angle_beta   90.00
_cell.angle_gamma   90.00
#
_symmetry.space_group_name_H-M   'P 1'
#
loop_
_entity.id
_entity.type
_entity.pdbx_description
1 polymer ?
#
loop_
_entity_poly.entity_id
_entity_poly.type
_entity_poly.pdbx_seq_one_letter_code
_entity_poly.pdbx_strand_id
1 'polypeptide(L)'
;MPSRFTALRPFVLLFFLIPALLLCAFAGVLCLRHGEVPAGLVNSGVVGGLARRLGVEYHVRSLRVGCLHADCGAGLDASGVHVLLPAFDGLQIDVAGLHVCAAHPLSIQSVRAHVDGGAGLQIGAVDVSAKGTDARDVRFTTTTNSTVAVRQVSMAPPVLSKQTGELTVASIDAAGMDVRLSPAPAAEVCEQTHAALVSSGRLAAATSASIDRLSRAVGRLHRNLIYVALLLPAALFLLKIWVTAWTGQWRRRFVLGAACVLIPLALYALAGALPLARLAVLAFAVSALAGAIMYYVIYRHAPRRYERWEPCAVDVACALIVLPLGAVSFTSMAPRALSSVTIGRVGVADVTLSGSNDSCGQERRFSAAMKSARIDNVAVGLPASARDDTVLSIATVRIPNLSAGVRDGSGATVDAVRIPDAQASADQIQVTLDWKTERIRQIDARLRLRGSAESAALVDELRKVRVLAPIVSGLGATDFDVDVRAAGASTAAAGDLDRFDDVQSTIAVRARVTIDPRQCALTYATAMRVLTPQAKLVASGDGDLSHVEVRSIRSLPGSAVDVGSGSGTLSFGDRPAAHVTLVRLGIARGAARVRMASADASASTAPQCSPVNQSIVVAIAGADVDTGRGARARIARTDARVTRQDASSRQAVSLRTRLDDVHFTVRPSADGPAEIDGSLPAVQLTGRGFSTSELIPQHLDGALDVSIATAADGQIHNTTPLRFRADVWDGSIVVPVQTQVLSQSIVAGLPSDLAFSIAADGRLPSTPSAGDGRIDARVRVPRVPFNSGPVQAELRDLAVSFITGAAGRVSYDSGWNTLTPPPAPKAFCLEDISRFDLATEGQIARWSPPDAIADLQPRLQPCLDGPVVSTERRFRVQGVWPGIKLEGPSGAGIEVLRLARPRPACRPRSSGRILYRWRT
;
A
#
# COMPACT_ATOMS: atom_id res chain seq x y z
N MET A 1 42.68 61.74 74.87
CA MET A 1 42.45 60.31 74.54
C MET A 1 40.96 60.06 74.78
N PRO A 2 40.15 59.40 73.91
CA PRO A 2 40.46 58.48 72.81
C PRO A 2 39.81 58.83 71.44
N SER A 3 40.47 58.52 70.32
CA SER A 3 39.83 58.31 68.99
C SER A 3 40.77 57.66 67.95
N ARG A 4 41.73 56.82 68.38
CA ARG A 4 42.71 56.17 67.50
C ARG A 4 42.34 54.74 67.05
N PHE A 5 41.05 54.36 67.06
CA PHE A 5 40.63 53.00 66.71
C PHE A 5 39.75 52.86 65.44
N THR A 6 39.46 53.94 64.70
CA THR A 6 38.70 53.87 63.45
C THR A 6 39.54 53.63 62.19
N ALA A 7 40.87 53.77 62.26
CA ALA A 7 41.76 53.53 61.12
C ALA A 7 42.19 52.05 60.93
N LEU A 8 41.92 51.17 61.91
CA LEU A 8 42.31 49.76 61.83
C LEU A 8 41.35 48.89 61.00
N ARG A 9 40.05 49.25 60.93
CA ARG A 9 39.02 48.49 60.20
C ARG A 9 39.31 48.29 58.70
N PRO A 10 39.68 49.34 57.91
CA PRO A 10 40.00 49.14 56.49
C PRO A 10 41.32 48.38 56.30
N PHE A 11 42.28 48.52 57.23
CA PHE A 11 43.53 47.76 57.20
C PHE A 11 43.29 46.27 57.44
N VAL A 12 42.44 45.91 58.41
CA VAL A 12 42.04 44.52 58.68
C VAL A 12 41.27 43.94 57.49
N LEU A 13 40.36 44.71 56.88
CA LEU A 13 39.61 44.27 55.71
C LEU A 13 40.53 44.05 54.49
N LEU A 14 41.51 44.93 54.25
CA LEU A 14 42.52 44.76 53.21
C LEU A 14 43.47 43.58 53.51
N PHE A 15 43.84 43.39 54.78
CA PHE A 15 44.71 42.31 55.26
C PHE A 15 44.03 40.94 55.21
N PHE A 16 42.69 40.86 55.18
CA PHE A 16 41.96 39.62 54.92
C PHE A 16 41.60 39.46 53.44
N LEU A 17 41.25 40.55 52.75
CA LEU A 17 40.83 40.52 51.35
C LEU A 17 41.98 40.20 50.40
N ILE A 18 43.19 40.74 50.64
CA ILE A 18 44.38 40.45 49.81
C ILE A 18 44.78 38.98 49.91
N PRO A 19 44.98 38.38 51.09
CA PRO A 19 45.26 36.95 51.18
C PRO A 19 44.07 36.11 50.77
N ALA A 20 42.80 36.52 50.96
CA ALA A 20 41.66 35.77 50.41
C ALA A 20 41.62 35.81 48.87
N LEU A 21 41.91 36.95 48.24
CA LEU A 21 42.04 37.08 46.79
C LEU A 21 43.27 36.35 46.27
N LEU A 22 44.39 36.38 47.00
CA LEU A 22 45.58 35.58 46.70
C LEU A 22 45.30 34.11 46.92
N LEU A 23 44.50 33.70 47.92
CA LEU A 23 44.12 32.30 48.15
C LEU A 23 43.16 31.83 47.06
N CYS A 24 42.22 32.67 46.62
CA CYS A 24 41.34 32.39 45.49
C CYS A 24 42.11 32.36 44.16
N ALA A 25 43.06 33.27 43.97
CA ALA A 25 43.94 33.29 42.80
C ALA A 25 44.93 32.12 42.83
N PHE A 26 45.47 31.75 43.98
CA PHE A 26 46.41 30.65 44.17
C PHE A 26 45.69 29.30 44.11
N ALA A 27 44.47 29.19 44.65
CA ALA A 27 43.59 28.04 44.44
C ALA A 27 43.16 27.95 42.97
N GLY A 28 42.86 29.07 42.32
CA GLY A 28 42.62 29.14 40.88
C GLY A 28 43.83 28.66 40.06
N VAL A 29 45.03 29.14 40.41
CA VAL A 29 46.30 28.76 39.77
C VAL A 29 46.67 27.30 40.07
N LEU A 30 46.42 26.79 41.28
CA LEU A 30 46.64 25.38 41.65
C LEU A 30 45.65 24.45 40.95
N CYS A 31 44.37 24.83 40.85
CA CYS A 31 43.38 24.12 40.05
C CYS A 31 43.77 24.11 38.56
N LEU A 32 44.31 25.22 38.04
CA LEU A 32 44.85 25.29 36.68
C LEU A 32 46.16 24.50 36.49
N ARG A 33 46.95 24.28 37.56
CA ARG A 33 48.23 23.55 37.51
C ARG A 33 48.06 22.03 37.55
N HIS A 34 47.09 21.53 38.31
CA HIS A 34 46.80 20.10 38.40
C HIS A 34 45.68 19.64 37.46
N GLY A 35 45.00 20.59 36.81
CA GLY A 35 43.99 20.31 35.79
C GLY A 35 42.68 19.74 36.34
N GLU A 36 42.59 19.23 37.56
CA GLU A 36 41.35 18.72 38.15
C GLU A 36 40.63 19.76 39.01
N VAL A 37 39.35 20.00 38.73
CA VAL A 37 38.46 20.82 39.57
C VAL A 37 37.73 19.89 40.55
N PRO A 38 37.84 20.09 41.88
CA PRO A 38 37.17 19.25 42.85
C PRO A 38 35.65 19.23 42.62
N ALA A 39 35.05 18.03 42.58
CA ALA A 39 33.61 17.87 42.37
C ALA A 39 32.76 18.65 43.39
N GLY A 40 33.25 18.84 44.62
CA GLY A 40 32.59 19.66 45.64
C GLY A 40 32.52 21.15 45.30
N LEU A 41 33.45 21.67 44.48
CA LEU A 41 33.43 23.05 44.01
C LEU A 41 32.44 23.21 42.83
N VAL A 42 32.48 22.27 41.87
CA VAL A 42 31.61 22.25 40.68
C VAL A 42 30.14 22.03 41.06
N ASN A 43 29.90 21.15 42.04
CA ASN A 43 28.56 20.87 42.57
C ASN A 43 28.27 21.65 43.87
N SER A 44 28.98 22.75 44.13
CA SER A 44 28.78 23.53 45.35
C SER A 44 27.38 24.13 45.43
N GLY A 45 26.87 24.34 46.65
CA GLY A 45 25.53 24.89 46.87
C GLY A 45 25.30 26.26 46.20
N VAL A 46 26.36 27.03 45.95
CA VAL A 46 26.27 28.32 45.25
C VAL A 46 26.02 28.12 43.75
N VAL A 47 26.81 27.29 43.07
CA VAL A 47 26.65 27.05 41.63
C VAL A 47 25.38 26.23 41.35
N GLY A 48 25.10 25.21 42.17
CA GLY A 48 23.84 24.46 42.11
C GLY A 48 22.61 25.30 42.48
N GLY A 49 22.75 26.29 43.37
CA GLY A 49 21.69 27.26 43.67
C GLY A 49 21.40 28.21 42.50
N LEU A 50 22.44 28.64 41.78
CA LEU A 50 22.31 29.41 40.54
C LEU A 50 21.64 28.60 39.43
N ALA A 51 22.04 27.35 39.23
CA ALA A 51 21.42 26.47 38.23
C ALA A 51 19.95 26.18 38.55
N ARG A 52 19.60 25.90 39.81
CA ARG A 52 18.20 25.71 40.23
C ARG A 52 17.33 26.94 39.97
N ARG A 53 17.86 28.15 40.16
CA ARG A 53 17.17 29.40 39.78
C ARG A 53 16.95 29.55 38.28
N LEU A 54 17.75 28.86 37.47
CA LEU A 54 17.57 28.77 36.01
C LEU A 54 16.67 27.59 35.61
N GLY A 55 16.14 26.81 36.57
CA GLY A 55 15.30 25.64 36.33
C GLY A 55 16.08 24.39 35.91
N VAL A 56 17.36 24.32 36.27
CA VAL A 56 18.27 23.22 35.92
C VAL A 56 18.85 22.63 37.20
N GLU A 57 18.74 21.32 37.36
CA GLU A 57 19.50 20.58 38.35
C GLU A 57 20.60 19.82 37.63
N TYR A 58 21.82 19.84 38.15
CA TYR A 58 22.92 19.13 37.53
C TYR A 58 23.86 18.52 38.55
N HIS A 59 24.53 17.45 38.14
CA HIS A 59 25.58 16.79 38.90
C HIS A 59 26.73 16.42 37.94
N VAL A 60 27.93 16.93 38.20
CA VAL A 60 29.14 16.59 37.42
C VAL A 60 30.05 15.70 38.26
N ARG A 61 30.34 14.49 37.80
CA ARG A 61 31.21 13.54 38.52
C ARG A 61 32.66 14.00 38.55
N SER A 62 33.21 14.43 37.42
CA SER A 62 34.56 15.00 37.34
C SER A 62 34.63 16.11 36.30
N LEU A 63 35.40 17.16 36.57
CA LEU A 63 35.70 18.23 35.62
C LEU A 63 37.21 18.48 35.63
N ARG A 64 37.84 18.38 34.48
CA ARG A 64 39.24 18.74 34.26
C ARG A 64 39.33 19.95 33.33
N VAL A 65 40.16 20.92 33.67
CA VAL A 65 40.39 22.16 32.92
C VAL A 65 41.90 22.36 32.76
N GLY A 66 42.40 22.16 31.56
CA GLY A 66 43.76 22.51 31.14
C GLY A 66 44.76 21.35 31.06
N CYS A 67 45.61 21.41 30.02
CA CYS A 67 46.94 20.80 29.97
C CYS A 67 47.93 21.94 29.62
N LEU A 68 49.04 22.04 30.35
CA LEU A 68 50.14 23.00 30.11
C LEU A 68 51.28 22.39 29.25
N HIS A 69 51.01 21.30 28.52
CA HIS A 69 51.96 20.74 27.55
C HIS A 69 51.84 21.45 26.21
N ALA A 70 52.98 21.72 25.57
CA ALA A 70 53.09 22.50 24.33
C ALA A 70 52.22 21.95 23.18
N ASP A 71 51.88 20.67 23.22
CA ASP A 71 51.10 19.98 22.18
C ASP A 71 49.60 19.82 22.52
N CYS A 72 49.17 20.22 23.72
CA CYS A 72 47.77 20.16 24.15
C CYS A 72 47.26 21.57 24.45
N GLY A 73 46.66 22.22 23.44
CA GLY A 73 45.91 23.46 23.66
C GLY A 73 44.83 23.27 24.71
N ALA A 74 44.62 24.28 25.57
CA ALA A 74 43.70 24.28 26.71
C ALA A 74 42.42 23.44 26.44
N GLY A 75 42.32 22.29 27.11
CA GLY A 75 41.20 21.37 26.98
C GLY A 75 40.33 21.34 28.23
N LEU A 76 39.02 21.16 28.07
CA LEU A 76 38.07 20.88 29.14
C LEU A 76 37.56 19.46 28.98
N ASP A 77 37.58 18.66 30.04
CA ASP A 77 37.10 17.28 30.04
C ASP A 77 36.17 17.07 31.23
N ALA A 78 34.89 16.81 30.99
CA ALA A 78 33.90 16.55 32.01
C ALA A 78 33.34 15.13 31.86
N SER A 79 33.20 14.38 32.95
CA SER A 79 32.59 13.05 32.92
C SER A 79 31.43 12.94 33.90
N GLY A 80 30.46 12.07 33.56
CA GLY A 80 29.26 11.81 34.36
C GLY A 80 28.47 13.09 34.65
N VAL A 81 28.13 13.85 33.61
CA VAL A 81 27.28 15.03 33.73
C VAL A 81 25.83 14.59 33.64
N HIS A 82 25.13 14.65 34.76
CA HIS A 82 23.70 14.39 34.85
C HIS A 82 22.98 15.73 34.93
N VAL A 83 22.01 15.97 34.08
CA VAL A 83 21.20 17.19 34.07
C VAL A 83 19.74 16.80 34.14
N LEU A 84 19.05 17.27 35.17
CA LEU A 84 17.61 17.17 35.30
C LEU A 84 17.00 18.54 34.97
N LEU A 85 15.98 18.51 34.12
CA LEU A 85 15.26 19.70 33.67
C LEU A 85 13.78 19.58 34.11
N PRO A 86 13.44 19.92 35.36
CA PRO A 86 12.10 19.71 35.92
C PRO A 86 10.99 20.43 35.14
N ALA A 87 11.33 21.52 34.47
CA ALA A 87 10.39 22.32 33.67
C ALA A 87 9.99 21.66 32.34
N PHE A 88 10.55 20.48 32.00
CA PHE A 88 10.33 19.76 30.75
C PHE A 88 9.97 18.30 31.04
N ASP A 89 8.90 18.10 31.81
CA ASP A 89 8.36 16.77 32.13
C ASP A 89 9.43 15.80 32.68
N GLY A 90 10.29 16.33 33.56
CA GLY A 90 11.34 15.53 34.20
C GLY A 90 12.47 15.09 33.27
N LEU A 91 12.69 15.73 32.11
CA LEU A 91 13.76 15.39 31.17
C LEU A 91 15.12 15.23 31.87
N GLN A 92 15.65 14.01 31.82
CA GLN A 92 16.96 13.63 32.33
C GLN A 92 17.93 13.52 31.17
N ILE A 93 19.05 14.23 31.23
CA ILE A 93 20.13 14.18 30.24
C ILE A 93 21.40 13.70 30.93
N ASP A 94 21.86 12.51 30.57
CA ASP A 94 23.10 11.93 31.03
C ASP A 94 24.15 12.03 29.93
N VAL A 95 25.26 12.71 30.23
CA VAL A 95 26.43 12.81 29.35
C VAL A 95 27.59 12.08 30.01
N ALA A 96 28.03 10.98 29.40
CA ALA A 96 29.06 10.12 30.00
C ALA A 96 30.43 10.79 30.03
N GLY A 97 30.78 11.51 28.96
CA GLY A 97 32.04 12.21 28.79
C GLY A 97 31.91 13.34 27.77
N LEU A 98 32.51 14.49 28.07
CA LEU A 98 32.47 15.74 27.32
C LEU A 98 33.90 16.28 27.25
N HIS A 99 34.51 16.24 26.07
CA HIS A 99 35.85 16.74 25.82
C HIS A 99 35.81 17.95 24.88
N VAL A 100 36.48 19.03 25.24
CA VAL A 100 36.60 20.26 24.44
C VAL A 100 38.09 20.54 24.28
N CYS A 101 38.61 20.62 23.07
CA CYS A 101 39.98 21.05 22.83
C CYS A 101 40.08 21.89 21.54
N ALA A 102 41.23 22.54 21.33
CA ALA A 102 41.42 23.40 20.14
C ALA A 102 41.31 22.62 18.81
N ALA A 103 41.65 21.32 18.81
CA ALA A 103 41.54 20.45 17.64
C ALA A 103 40.12 19.88 17.44
N HIS A 104 39.42 19.57 18.53
CA HIS A 104 38.05 19.04 18.56
C HIS A 104 37.22 19.95 19.47
N PRO A 105 36.56 21.00 18.92
CA PRO A 105 35.88 22.00 19.73
C PRO A 105 34.79 21.42 20.63
N LEU A 106 34.25 20.23 20.31
CA LEU A 106 33.47 19.42 21.25
C LEU A 106 33.51 17.95 20.81
N SER A 107 33.71 17.02 21.73
CA SER A 107 33.54 15.58 21.54
C SER A 107 32.77 15.03 22.74
N ILE A 108 31.70 14.29 22.48
CA ILE A 108 30.81 13.74 23.49
C ILE A 108 30.79 12.22 23.34
N GLN A 109 31.16 11.51 24.40
CA GLN A 109 31.28 10.06 24.39
C GLN A 109 29.97 9.30 24.42
N SER A 110 28.91 9.88 24.98
CA SER A 110 27.52 9.43 24.80
C SER A 110 26.58 10.41 25.49
N VAL A 111 25.39 10.55 24.92
CA VAL A 111 24.28 11.33 25.50
C VAL A 111 23.08 10.41 25.62
N ARG A 112 22.46 10.35 26.78
CA ARG A 112 21.16 9.71 26.96
C ARG A 112 20.20 10.76 27.47
N ALA A 113 19.14 11.01 26.74
CA ALA A 113 18.03 11.82 27.19
C ALA A 113 16.81 10.91 27.41
N HIS A 114 16.20 10.99 28.57
CA HIS A 114 14.98 10.26 28.92
C HIS A 114 13.91 11.24 29.37
N VAL A 115 12.70 11.07 28.88
CA VAL A 115 11.53 11.84 29.31
C VAL A 115 10.62 10.91 30.12
N ASP A 116 10.08 11.39 31.23
CA ASP A 116 9.11 10.64 32.03
C ASP A 116 7.90 10.31 31.14
N GLY A 117 7.68 9.02 30.84
CA GLY A 117 6.67 8.57 29.89
C GLY A 117 7.16 7.57 28.84
N GLY A 118 8.45 7.20 28.84
CA GLY A 118 8.98 6.08 28.07
C GLY A 118 9.64 6.45 26.74
N ALA A 119 9.63 7.73 26.36
CA ALA A 119 10.43 8.21 25.23
C ALA A 119 11.90 8.37 25.64
N GLY A 120 12.82 8.01 24.74
CA GLY A 120 14.25 8.11 24.99
C GLY A 120 15.03 8.43 23.73
N LEU A 121 16.08 9.23 23.87
CA LEU A 121 17.09 9.49 22.86
C LEU A 121 18.44 9.04 23.41
N GLN A 122 19.11 8.14 22.72
CA GLN A 122 20.46 7.72 23.00
C GLN A 122 21.34 8.13 21.82
N ILE A 123 22.46 8.77 22.09
CA ILE A 123 23.49 9.07 21.09
C ILE A 123 24.78 8.44 21.58
N GLY A 124 25.33 7.53 20.78
CA GLY A 124 26.54 6.79 21.12
C GLY A 124 27.79 7.66 21.14
N ALA A 125 27.95 8.61 20.22
CA ALA A 125 29.02 9.61 20.25
C ALA A 125 28.63 10.85 19.43
N VAL A 126 29.16 12.02 19.78
CA VAL A 126 28.99 13.27 19.01
C VAL A 126 30.32 14.01 18.91
N ASP A 127 30.84 14.21 17.72
CA ASP A 127 32.01 15.02 17.45
C ASP A 127 31.61 16.30 16.71
N VAL A 128 31.84 17.46 17.33
CA VAL A 128 31.66 18.77 16.71
C VAL A 128 33.03 19.31 16.32
N SER A 129 33.17 19.66 15.05
CA SER A 129 34.37 20.26 14.47
C SER A 129 34.00 21.51 13.66
N ALA A 130 35.01 22.27 13.23
CA ALA A 130 34.80 23.36 12.28
C ALA A 130 34.21 22.89 10.93
N LYS A 131 34.33 21.58 10.61
CA LYS A 131 33.80 20.97 9.39
C LYS A 131 32.36 20.47 9.52
N GLY A 132 31.78 20.48 10.73
CA GLY A 132 30.44 19.95 10.98
C GLY A 132 30.32 19.17 12.29
N THR A 133 29.15 18.57 12.49
CA THR A 133 28.84 17.69 13.62
C THR A 133 28.61 16.28 13.12
N ASP A 134 29.32 15.31 13.65
CA ASP A 134 29.13 13.89 13.37
C ASP A 134 28.60 13.18 14.63
N ALA A 135 27.45 12.52 14.54
CA ALA A 135 26.88 11.70 15.58
C ALA A 135 26.87 10.22 15.15
N ARG A 136 27.11 9.31 16.10
CA ARG A 136 27.08 7.86 15.88
C ARG A 136 26.11 7.18 16.83
N ASP A 137 25.52 6.08 16.35
CA ASP A 137 24.59 5.23 17.09
C ASP A 137 23.46 6.03 17.75
N VAL A 138 22.79 6.86 16.95
CA VAL A 138 21.63 7.64 17.40
C VAL A 138 20.42 6.70 17.44
N ARG A 139 19.86 6.45 18.62
CA ARG A 139 18.65 5.66 18.79
C ARG A 139 17.58 6.50 19.46
N PHE A 140 16.42 6.59 18.81
CA PHE A 140 15.22 7.19 19.34
C PHE A 140 14.20 6.08 19.63
N THR A 141 13.69 6.06 20.85
CA THR A 141 12.61 5.15 21.27
C THR A 141 11.41 6.01 21.61
N THR A 142 10.29 5.72 20.96
CA THR A 142 9.00 6.37 21.23
C THR A 142 8.28 5.68 22.40
N THR A 143 7.26 6.35 22.93
CA THR A 143 6.37 5.79 23.97
C THR A 143 5.62 4.54 23.53
N THR A 144 5.45 4.34 22.21
CA THR A 144 4.82 3.15 21.61
C THR A 144 5.82 2.01 21.35
N ASN A 145 7.03 2.07 21.90
CA ASN A 145 8.14 1.15 21.63
C ASN A 145 8.62 1.09 20.17
N SER A 146 8.16 2.01 19.31
CA SER A 146 8.75 2.15 17.97
C SER A 146 10.16 2.71 18.14
N THR A 147 11.13 2.12 17.44
CA THR A 147 12.54 2.50 17.53
C THR A 147 13.05 2.98 16.18
N VAL A 148 13.81 4.07 16.19
CA VAL A 148 14.57 4.57 15.05
C VAL A 148 16.03 4.56 15.46
N ALA A 149 16.82 3.66 14.88
CA ALA A 149 18.27 3.63 15.07
C ALA A 149 18.96 4.16 13.82
N VAL A 150 19.93 5.03 13.96
CA VAL A 150 20.72 5.60 12.88
C VAL A 150 22.19 5.40 13.23
N ARG A 151 22.91 4.66 12.37
CA ARG A 151 24.32 4.33 12.61
C ARG A 151 25.20 5.58 12.61
N GLN A 152 24.99 6.48 11.67
CA GLN A 152 25.78 7.71 11.54
C GLN A 152 24.91 8.87 11.04
N VAL A 153 25.08 10.05 11.64
CA VAL A 153 24.51 11.32 11.19
C VAL A 153 25.65 12.32 11.06
N SER A 154 25.85 12.90 9.89
CA SER A 154 26.76 14.03 9.70
C SER A 154 25.96 15.28 9.36
N MET A 155 26.35 16.41 9.93
CA MET A 155 25.68 17.69 9.75
C MET A 155 26.74 18.75 9.43
N ALA A 156 26.56 19.46 8.31
CA ALA A 156 27.38 20.60 7.96
C ALA A 156 27.31 21.69 9.05
N PRO A 157 28.36 22.50 9.23
CA PRO A 157 28.38 23.50 10.29
C PRO A 157 27.25 24.51 10.07
N PRO A 158 26.43 24.80 11.10
CA PRO A 158 25.35 25.76 10.97
C PRO A 158 25.91 27.17 10.78
N VAL A 159 25.38 27.91 9.82
CA VAL A 159 25.74 29.31 9.56
C VAL A 159 24.58 30.20 9.96
N LEU A 160 24.75 30.97 11.03
CA LEU A 160 23.76 31.97 11.45
C LEU A 160 24.00 33.28 10.69
N SER A 161 23.06 33.65 9.83
CA SER A 161 23.07 34.95 9.15
C SER A 161 22.78 36.07 10.15
N LYS A 162 23.79 36.91 10.43
CA LYS A 162 23.65 38.05 11.36
C LYS A 162 22.61 39.08 10.91
N GLN A 163 22.37 39.19 9.59
CA GLN A 163 21.43 40.17 9.04
C GLN A 163 19.98 39.69 9.14
N THR A 164 19.72 38.44 8.75
CA THR A 164 18.36 37.89 8.63
C THR A 164 17.89 37.16 9.88
N GLY A 165 18.80 36.72 10.77
CA GLY A 165 18.46 35.83 11.88
C GLY A 165 18.15 34.40 11.42
N GLU A 166 18.49 34.06 10.18
CA GLU A 166 18.29 32.74 9.59
C GLU A 166 19.46 31.81 9.93
N LEU A 167 19.13 30.61 10.40
CA LEU A 167 20.09 29.54 10.62
C LEU A 167 20.10 28.60 9.41
N THR A 168 21.19 28.60 8.65
CA THR A 168 21.33 27.73 7.49
C THR A 168 22.24 26.54 7.80
N VAL A 169 21.83 25.34 7.38
CA VAL A 169 22.62 24.12 7.45
C VAL A 169 22.76 23.59 6.04
N ALA A 170 23.99 23.51 5.51
CA ALA A 170 24.18 23.14 4.11
C ALA A 170 23.72 21.71 3.81
N SER A 171 24.05 20.75 4.69
CA SER A 171 23.59 19.37 4.56
C SER A 171 23.46 18.65 5.91
N ILE A 172 22.55 17.69 5.96
CA ILE A 172 22.46 16.66 7.00
C ILE A 172 22.43 15.32 6.27
N ASP A 173 23.37 14.43 6.54
CA ASP A 173 23.41 13.11 5.90
C ASP A 173 23.33 12.02 6.98
N ALA A 174 22.34 11.12 6.88
CA ALA A 174 22.17 9.99 7.77
C ALA A 174 22.42 8.67 7.03
N ALA A 175 23.08 7.70 7.67
CA ALA A 175 23.38 6.41 7.06
C ALA A 175 23.08 5.26 8.02
N GLY A 176 22.54 4.15 7.49
CA GLY A 176 22.22 2.94 8.24
C GLY A 176 21.07 3.17 9.22
N MET A 177 19.91 3.55 8.69
CA MET A 177 18.71 3.85 9.48
C MET A 177 17.82 2.61 9.59
N ASP A 178 17.66 2.05 10.78
CA ASP A 178 16.72 0.96 11.07
C ASP A 178 15.50 1.52 11.81
N VAL A 179 14.33 1.47 11.17
CA VAL A 179 13.06 1.87 11.73
C VAL A 179 12.24 0.62 12.02
N ARG A 180 11.91 0.42 13.29
CA ARG A 180 11.00 -0.64 13.74
C ARG A 180 9.73 0.01 14.24
N LEU A 181 8.64 -0.26 13.53
CA LEU A 181 7.31 0.20 13.93
C LEU A 181 6.66 -0.87 14.81
N SER A 182 6.15 -0.46 15.97
CA SER A 182 5.25 -1.30 16.76
C SER A 182 3.89 -1.41 16.05
N PRO A 183 3.19 -2.55 16.15
CA PRO A 183 1.84 -2.70 15.63
C PRO A 183 0.92 -1.66 16.29
N ALA A 184 0.38 -0.76 15.48
CA ALA A 184 -0.68 0.16 15.87
C ALA A 184 -1.86 -0.01 14.91
N PRO A 185 -3.11 -0.05 15.40
CA PRO A 185 -4.28 -0.11 14.52
C PRO A 185 -4.34 1.15 13.63
N ALA A 186 -4.79 0.99 12.38
CA ALA A 186 -4.82 2.08 11.39
C ALA A 186 -5.60 3.33 11.86
N ALA A 187 -6.62 3.14 12.71
CA ALA A 187 -7.39 4.22 13.32
C ALA A 187 -6.54 5.14 14.23
N GLU A 188 -5.46 4.62 14.81
CA GLU A 188 -4.55 5.41 15.65
C GLU A 188 -3.50 6.16 14.84
N VAL A 189 -3.28 5.86 13.56
CA VAL A 189 -2.19 6.49 12.80
C VAL A 189 -2.40 8.00 12.67
N CYS A 190 -3.64 8.47 12.51
CA CYS A 190 -3.93 9.90 12.47
C CYS A 190 -3.70 10.57 13.83
N GLU A 191 -4.19 9.97 14.91
CA GLU A 191 -3.97 10.47 16.27
C GLU A 191 -2.50 10.42 16.68
N GLN A 192 -1.77 9.37 16.32
CA GLN A 192 -0.34 9.21 16.58
C GLN A 192 0.47 10.22 15.76
N THR A 193 0.12 10.46 14.49
CA THR A 193 0.77 11.49 13.67
C THR A 193 0.50 12.88 14.24
N HIS A 194 -0.74 13.15 14.66
CA HIS A 194 -1.09 14.40 15.35
C HIS A 194 -0.30 14.54 16.65
N ALA A 195 -0.24 13.51 17.50
CA ALA A 195 0.51 13.51 18.75
C ALA A 195 2.03 13.68 18.53
N ALA A 196 2.59 13.06 17.49
CA ALA A 196 4.00 13.23 17.10
C ALA A 196 4.30 14.67 16.62
N LEU A 197 3.40 15.26 15.84
CA LEU A 197 3.53 16.66 15.40
C LEU A 197 3.37 17.65 16.56
N VAL A 198 2.41 17.41 17.45
CA VAL A 198 2.22 18.24 18.66
C VAL A 198 3.41 18.11 19.61
N SER A 199 3.90 16.89 19.87
CA SER A 199 5.06 16.69 20.74
C SER A 199 6.34 17.29 20.17
N SER A 200 6.58 17.18 18.86
CA SER A 200 7.70 17.86 18.20
C SER A 200 7.55 19.39 18.21
N GLY A 201 6.33 19.90 18.06
CA GLY A 201 6.00 21.31 18.26
C GLY A 201 6.33 21.78 19.68
N ARG A 202 5.93 21.03 20.71
CA ARG A 202 6.27 21.31 22.11
C ARG A 202 7.76 21.25 22.36
N LEU A 203 8.48 20.31 21.76
CA LEU A 203 9.94 20.23 21.85
C LEU A 203 10.62 21.43 21.18
N ALA A 204 10.14 21.88 20.02
CA ALA A 204 10.64 23.08 19.35
C ALA A 204 10.29 24.36 20.14
N ALA A 205 9.11 24.45 20.75
CA ALA A 205 8.70 25.50 21.68
C ALA A 205 9.61 25.53 22.90
N ALA A 206 9.84 24.37 23.50
CA ALA A 206 10.72 24.17 24.64
C ALA A 206 12.16 24.57 24.32
N THR A 207 12.66 24.16 23.16
CA THR A 207 14.02 24.44 22.70
C THR A 207 14.17 25.94 22.41
N SER A 208 13.25 26.56 21.68
CA SER A 208 13.27 28.01 21.42
C SER A 208 13.15 28.81 22.71
N ALA A 209 12.24 28.46 23.62
CA ALA A 209 12.11 29.09 24.92
C ALA A 209 13.39 28.90 25.78
N SER A 210 14.05 27.75 25.68
CA SER A 210 15.33 27.48 26.35
C SER A 210 16.47 28.30 25.76
N ILE A 211 16.55 28.40 24.43
CA ILE A 211 17.51 29.26 23.73
C ILE A 211 17.27 30.72 24.11
N ASP A 212 16.01 31.16 24.22
CA ASP A 212 15.66 32.51 24.67
C ASP A 212 15.95 32.75 26.15
N ARG A 213 15.77 31.74 27.01
CA ARG A 213 16.16 31.83 28.43
C ARG A 213 17.68 31.87 28.55
N LEU A 214 18.39 31.06 27.76
CA LEU A 214 19.84 31.03 27.70
C LEU A 214 20.39 32.34 27.15
N SER A 215 19.82 32.89 26.07
CA SER A 215 20.22 34.18 25.50
C SER A 215 20.00 35.31 26.52
N ARG A 216 18.87 35.30 27.24
CA ARG A 216 18.60 36.23 28.35
C ARG A 216 19.52 35.99 29.55
N ALA A 217 19.88 34.76 29.86
CA ALA A 217 20.79 34.42 30.96
C ALA A 217 22.22 34.82 30.62
N VAL A 218 22.71 34.53 29.41
CA VAL A 218 23.98 34.99 28.87
C VAL A 218 23.99 36.51 28.80
N GLY A 219 22.90 37.15 28.37
CA GLY A 219 22.77 38.61 28.40
C GLY A 219 22.82 39.19 29.81
N ARG A 220 22.21 38.53 30.81
CA ARG A 220 22.31 38.91 32.23
C ARG A 220 23.71 38.67 32.80
N LEU A 221 24.33 37.55 32.48
CA LEU A 221 25.70 37.21 32.88
C LEU A 221 26.68 38.22 32.29
N HIS A 222 26.51 38.55 31.00
CA HIS A 222 27.28 39.57 30.30
C HIS A 222 27.08 40.94 30.94
N ARG A 223 25.83 41.34 31.26
CA ARG A 223 25.55 42.57 32.00
C ARG A 223 26.24 42.59 33.37
N ASN A 224 26.22 41.49 34.10
CA ASN A 224 26.92 41.36 35.39
C ASN A 224 28.44 41.40 35.22
N LEU A 225 28.97 40.77 34.18
CA LEU A 225 30.39 40.84 33.81
C LEU A 225 30.80 42.26 33.44
N ILE A 226 29.95 43.01 32.74
CA ILE A 226 30.14 44.44 32.48
C ILE A 226 30.14 45.23 33.80
N TYR A 227 29.21 44.95 34.72
CA TYR A 227 29.21 45.60 36.03
C TYR A 227 30.48 45.29 36.83
N VAL A 228 30.96 44.04 36.83
CA VAL A 228 32.24 43.69 37.44
C VAL A 228 33.38 44.40 36.71
N ALA A 229 33.37 44.42 35.38
CA ALA A 229 34.35 45.11 34.55
C ALA A 229 34.34 46.64 34.75
N LEU A 230 33.28 47.24 35.29
CA LEU A 230 33.21 48.66 35.65
C LEU A 230 33.57 48.93 37.12
N LEU A 231 33.03 48.11 38.03
CA LEU A 231 33.22 48.27 39.48
C LEU A 231 34.66 47.96 39.90
N LEU A 232 35.30 46.97 39.29
CA LEU A 232 36.62 46.53 39.70
C LEU A 232 37.73 47.53 39.29
N PRO A 233 37.75 48.10 38.07
CA PRO A 233 38.64 49.22 37.77
C PRO A 233 38.34 50.46 38.60
N ALA A 234 37.08 50.76 38.92
CA ALA A 234 36.73 51.86 39.81
C ALA A 234 37.28 51.64 41.24
N ALA A 235 37.21 50.42 41.76
CA ALA A 235 37.82 50.06 43.03
C ALA A 235 39.35 50.18 43.00
N LEU A 236 40.00 49.74 41.92
CA LEU A 236 41.44 49.87 41.72
C LEU A 236 41.88 51.33 41.57
N PHE A 237 41.09 52.17 40.90
CA PHE A 237 41.28 53.61 40.82
C PHE A 237 41.23 54.28 42.20
N LEU A 238 40.22 53.95 43.01
CA LEU A 238 40.09 54.47 44.37
C LEU A 238 41.24 53.98 45.27
N LEU A 239 41.61 52.70 45.17
CA LEU A 239 42.75 52.11 45.86
C LEU A 239 44.04 52.84 45.47
N LYS A 240 44.22 53.14 44.19
CA LYS A 240 45.38 53.86 43.68
C LYS A 240 45.45 55.31 44.19
N ILE A 241 44.33 56.03 44.23
CA ILE A 241 44.24 57.37 44.83
C ILE A 241 44.60 57.32 46.32
N TRP A 242 44.13 56.29 47.03
CA TRP A 242 44.40 56.13 48.45
C TRP A 242 45.87 55.84 48.73
N VAL A 243 46.48 54.91 48.00
CA VAL A 243 47.91 54.57 48.13
C VAL A 243 48.82 55.74 47.70
N THR A 244 48.35 56.65 46.84
CA THR A 244 49.07 57.87 46.41
C THR A 244 48.70 59.12 47.22
N ALA A 245 47.94 58.98 48.31
CA ALA A 245 47.44 60.08 49.13
C ALA A 245 48.53 60.87 49.87
N TRP A 246 49.81 60.49 49.76
CA TRP A 246 50.95 61.23 50.29
C TRP A 246 51.31 62.47 49.46
N THR A 247 50.94 62.50 48.17
CA THR A 247 51.21 63.66 47.31
C THR A 247 50.26 64.80 47.71
N GLY A 248 50.73 65.91 48.28
CA GLY A 248 49.85 67.00 48.75
C GLY A 248 48.96 67.64 47.66
N GLN A 249 49.22 67.33 46.38
CA GLN A 249 48.50 67.88 45.23
C GLN A 249 47.46 66.90 44.70
N TRP A 250 46.18 67.22 44.91
CA TRP A 250 45.03 66.42 44.48
C TRP A 250 45.02 66.11 42.98
N ARG A 251 45.48 67.06 42.14
CA ARG A 251 45.58 66.87 40.68
C ARG A 251 46.50 65.71 40.31
N ARG A 252 47.65 65.56 40.99
CA ARG A 252 48.58 64.46 40.71
C ARG A 252 48.00 63.10 41.11
N ARG A 253 47.29 63.01 42.25
CA ARG A 253 46.61 61.77 42.68
C ARG A 253 45.62 61.26 41.64
N PHE A 254 44.81 62.18 41.10
CA PHE A 254 43.79 61.82 40.12
C PHE A 254 44.41 61.35 38.80
N VAL A 255 45.46 62.03 38.32
CA VAL A 255 46.20 61.61 37.11
C VAL A 255 46.84 60.23 37.28
N LEU A 256 47.48 59.98 38.43
CA LEU A 256 48.10 58.68 38.73
C LEU A 256 47.05 57.55 38.86
N GLY A 257 45.91 57.83 39.50
CA GLY A 257 44.76 56.92 39.56
C GLY A 257 44.21 56.61 38.18
N ALA A 258 43.98 57.65 37.37
CA ALA A 258 43.38 57.52 36.04
C ALA A 258 44.32 56.75 35.09
N ALA A 259 45.62 57.03 35.15
CA ALA A 259 46.64 56.32 34.36
C ALA A 259 46.63 54.81 34.62
N CYS A 260 46.43 54.37 35.87
CA CYS A 260 46.35 52.96 36.26
C CYS A 260 45.27 52.20 35.47
N VAL A 261 44.13 52.85 35.21
CA VAL A 261 42.97 52.22 34.55
C VAL A 261 42.92 52.50 33.05
N LEU A 262 43.19 53.74 32.64
CA LEU A 262 43.08 54.18 31.25
C LEU A 262 44.18 53.62 30.35
N ILE A 263 45.41 53.42 30.86
CA ILE A 263 46.50 52.87 30.06
C ILE A 263 46.20 51.42 29.62
N PRO A 264 45.82 50.49 30.52
CA PRO A 264 45.35 49.15 30.14
C PRO A 264 44.21 49.15 29.13
N LEU A 265 43.21 50.02 29.30
CA LEU A 265 42.06 50.13 28.39
C LEU A 265 42.44 50.67 27.01
N ALA A 266 43.29 51.69 26.95
CA ALA A 266 43.78 52.26 25.70
C ALA A 266 44.66 51.26 24.94
N LEU A 267 45.52 50.51 25.66
CA LEU A 267 46.32 49.43 25.09
C LEU A 267 45.44 48.31 24.53
N TYR A 268 44.37 47.93 25.23
CA TYR A 268 43.40 46.96 24.71
C TYR A 268 42.72 47.45 23.42
N ALA A 269 42.24 48.71 23.41
CA ALA A 269 41.58 49.30 22.25
C ALA A 269 42.51 49.39 21.02
N LEU A 270 43.78 49.72 21.23
CA LEU A 270 44.80 49.79 20.16
C LEU A 270 45.26 48.40 19.71
N ALA A 271 45.27 47.42 20.60
CA ALA A 271 45.78 46.07 20.33
C ALA A 271 44.71 45.05 19.93
N GLY A 272 43.44 45.46 19.76
CA GLY A 272 42.28 44.58 19.60
C GLY A 272 42.31 43.55 18.44
N ALA A 273 43.31 43.60 17.57
CA ALA A 273 43.57 42.60 16.53
C ALA A 273 44.58 41.49 16.94
N LEU A 274 45.25 41.61 18.10
CA LEU A 274 46.22 40.64 18.58
C LEU A 274 45.56 39.52 19.40
N PRO A 275 46.03 38.26 19.27
CA PRO A 275 45.55 37.16 20.09
C PRO A 275 45.81 37.45 21.58
N LEU A 276 44.85 37.06 22.43
CA LEU A 276 44.73 37.47 23.83
C LEU A 276 46.00 37.20 24.66
N ALA A 277 46.74 36.12 24.37
CA ALA A 277 48.02 35.82 25.02
C ALA A 277 49.12 36.84 24.68
N ARG A 278 49.24 37.27 23.41
CA ARG A 278 50.20 38.31 23.01
C ARG A 278 49.80 39.68 23.55
N LEU A 279 48.50 39.94 23.59
CA LEU A 279 47.94 41.16 24.18
C LEU A 279 48.22 41.22 25.69
N ALA A 280 48.04 40.11 26.41
CA ALA A 280 48.35 40.03 27.84
C ALA A 280 49.86 40.22 28.13
N VAL A 281 50.74 39.60 27.34
CA VAL A 281 52.20 39.76 27.49
C VAL A 281 52.64 41.19 27.14
N LEU A 282 52.17 41.74 26.02
CA LEU A 282 52.47 43.11 25.61
C LEU A 282 51.99 44.11 26.68
N ALA A 283 50.77 43.92 27.16
CA ALA A 283 50.19 44.85 28.11
C ALA A 283 50.79 44.71 29.51
N PHE A 284 51.21 43.50 29.92
CA PHE A 284 52.02 43.31 31.12
C PHE A 284 53.39 43.99 30.99
N ALA A 285 54.07 43.81 29.85
CA ALA A 285 55.37 44.44 29.60
C ALA A 285 55.29 45.97 29.58
N VAL A 286 54.28 46.54 28.91
CA VAL A 286 54.06 48.00 28.85
C VAL A 286 53.65 48.54 30.22
N SER A 287 52.82 47.81 30.98
CA SER A 287 52.40 48.25 32.31
C SER A 287 53.50 48.12 33.35
N ALA A 288 54.33 47.08 33.27
CA ALA A 288 55.54 46.94 34.08
C ALA A 288 56.56 48.03 33.76
N LEU A 289 56.74 48.36 32.47
CA LEU A 289 57.60 49.45 32.03
C LEU A 289 57.07 50.81 32.52
N ALA A 290 55.78 51.08 32.35
CA ALA A 290 55.13 52.29 32.86
C ALA A 290 55.24 52.39 34.38
N GLY A 291 54.99 51.29 35.10
CA GLY A 291 55.17 51.19 36.55
C GLY A 291 56.61 51.43 36.99
N ALA A 292 57.60 50.89 36.26
CA ALA A 292 59.02 51.11 36.52
C ALA A 292 59.45 52.56 36.27
N ILE A 293 58.98 53.19 35.18
CA ILE A 293 59.21 54.60 34.88
C ILE A 293 58.60 55.48 35.98
N MET A 294 57.36 55.20 36.36
CA MET A 294 56.65 55.92 37.43
C MET A 294 57.33 55.73 38.80
N TYR A 295 57.85 54.54 39.06
CA TYR A 295 58.64 54.27 40.26
C TYR A 295 59.93 55.09 40.27
N TYR A 296 60.67 55.09 39.16
CA TYR A 296 61.95 55.81 39.07
C TYR A 296 61.78 57.33 39.11
N VAL A 297 60.80 57.88 38.39
CA VAL A 297 60.59 59.33 38.22
C VAL A 297 59.77 59.96 39.35
N ILE A 298 58.79 59.23 39.90
CA ILE A 298 57.82 59.81 40.84
C ILE A 298 57.94 59.19 42.23
N TYR A 299 57.93 57.86 42.34
CA TYR A 299 57.87 57.21 43.66
C TYR A 299 59.21 57.20 44.39
N ARG A 300 60.35 57.16 43.69
CA ARG A 300 61.71 57.19 44.27
C ARG A 300 62.08 58.55 44.87
N HIS A 301 61.44 59.63 44.42
CA HIS A 301 61.64 60.99 44.96
C HIS A 301 60.62 61.37 46.05
N ALA A 302 59.82 60.40 46.52
CA ALA A 302 58.90 60.60 47.62
C ALA A 302 59.64 60.72 48.98
N PRO A 303 59.07 61.41 49.99
CA PRO A 303 59.67 61.50 51.32
C PRO A 303 59.91 60.10 51.93
N ARG A 304 61.06 59.87 52.57
CA ARG A 304 61.57 58.57 53.12
C ARG A 304 60.57 57.70 53.90
N ARG A 305 59.44 58.22 54.36
CA ARG A 305 58.34 57.44 54.97
C ARG A 305 57.48 56.65 53.95
N TYR A 306 57.71 56.82 52.65
CA TYR A 306 56.90 56.24 51.56
C TYR A 306 57.72 55.49 50.49
N GLU A 307 58.94 55.02 50.79
CA GLU A 307 59.66 54.01 49.98
C GLU A 307 58.95 52.64 50.06
N ARG A 308 57.71 52.56 49.58
CA ARG A 308 56.89 51.36 49.58
C ARG A 308 56.56 50.97 48.15
N TRP A 309 56.68 49.69 47.86
CA TRP A 309 56.36 49.07 46.57
C TRP A 309 54.85 49.04 46.28
N GLU A 310 54.02 49.39 47.27
CA GLU A 310 52.55 49.37 47.24
C GLU A 310 51.93 50.11 46.02
N PRO A 311 52.32 51.34 45.64
CA PRO A 311 51.73 52.02 44.48
C PRO A 311 52.04 51.30 43.16
N CYS A 312 53.25 50.76 43.03
CA CYS A 312 53.69 50.02 41.84
C CYS A 312 52.93 48.69 41.72
N ALA A 313 52.69 48.00 42.84
CA ALA A 313 51.87 46.79 42.86
C ALA A 313 50.44 47.04 42.39
N VAL A 314 49.84 48.18 42.73
CA VAL A 314 48.50 48.55 42.24
C VAL A 314 48.51 48.83 40.74
N ASP A 315 49.56 49.41 40.17
CA ASP A 315 49.69 49.61 38.71
C ASP A 315 49.75 48.27 37.95
N VAL A 316 50.55 47.33 38.46
CA VAL A 316 50.64 45.98 37.89
C VAL A 316 49.32 45.22 38.06
N ALA A 317 48.65 45.35 39.21
CA ALA A 317 47.34 44.76 39.45
C ALA A 317 46.26 45.37 38.54
N CYS A 318 46.26 46.69 38.31
CA CYS A 318 45.38 47.33 37.34
C CYS A 318 45.55 46.71 35.96
N ALA A 319 46.78 46.54 35.47
CA ALA A 319 47.00 45.92 34.17
C ALA A 319 46.54 44.46 34.13
N LEU A 320 46.92 43.65 35.11
CA LEU A 320 46.57 42.23 35.16
C LEU A 320 45.06 41.99 35.26
N ILE A 321 44.33 42.91 35.88
CA ILE A 321 42.89 42.73 36.13
C ILE A 321 42.02 43.43 35.08
N VAL A 322 42.36 44.65 34.67
CA VAL A 322 41.54 45.46 33.75
C VAL A 322 41.60 44.96 32.31
N LEU A 323 42.76 44.46 31.84
CA LEU A 323 42.92 43.98 30.46
C LEU A 323 42.06 42.73 30.13
N PRO A 324 42.05 41.67 30.95
CA PRO A 324 41.16 40.53 30.72
C PRO A 324 39.68 40.91 30.75
N LEU A 325 39.30 41.84 31.64
CA LEU A 325 37.93 42.35 31.72
C LEU A 325 37.53 43.13 30.46
N GLY A 326 38.43 43.94 29.91
CA GLY A 326 38.23 44.60 28.61
C GLY A 326 38.01 43.61 27.46
N ALA A 327 38.80 42.53 27.42
CA ALA A 327 38.70 41.50 26.38
C ALA A 327 37.35 40.77 26.31
N VAL A 328 36.71 40.56 27.45
CA VAL A 328 35.40 39.90 27.57
C VAL A 328 34.24 40.85 27.23
N SER A 329 34.45 42.17 27.31
CA SER A 329 33.37 43.17 27.22
C SER A 329 33.05 43.62 25.78
N PHE A 330 34.01 43.56 24.86
CA PHE A 330 33.90 44.22 23.54
C PHE A 330 33.61 43.29 22.35
N THR A 331 33.52 41.97 22.55
CA THR A 331 33.44 41.00 21.43
C THR A 331 32.02 40.51 21.07
N SER A 332 30.94 40.96 21.71
CA SER A 332 29.61 40.36 21.49
C SER A 332 28.49 41.36 21.18
N MET A 333 28.18 41.53 19.89
CA MET A 333 26.85 41.98 19.44
C MET A 333 25.80 41.00 19.96
N ALA A 334 24.73 41.50 20.59
CA ALA A 334 23.62 40.67 21.05
C ALA A 334 23.03 39.88 19.86
N PRO A 335 22.87 38.54 19.95
CA PRO A 335 22.28 37.76 18.89
C PRO A 335 20.82 38.21 18.67
N ARG A 336 20.45 38.49 17.42
CA ARG A 336 19.04 38.66 17.02
C ARG A 336 18.31 37.33 17.22
N ALA A 337 17.01 37.40 17.54
CA ALA A 337 16.16 36.23 17.63
C ALA A 337 16.15 35.46 16.29
N LEU A 338 16.12 34.13 16.38
CA LEU A 338 16.08 33.25 15.21
C LEU A 338 14.75 33.43 14.48
N SER A 339 14.78 33.69 13.17
CA SER A 339 13.58 33.95 12.36
C SER A 339 13.17 32.74 11.49
N SER A 340 14.14 31.96 11.03
CA SER A 340 13.92 30.73 10.25
C SER A 340 15.10 29.78 10.37
N VAL A 341 14.83 28.50 10.11
CA VAL A 341 15.85 27.45 9.96
C VAL A 341 15.73 26.86 8.56
N THR A 342 16.82 26.83 7.82
CA THR A 342 16.87 26.24 6.47
C THR A 342 17.96 25.18 6.39
N ILE A 343 17.62 24.03 5.81
CA ILE A 343 18.52 22.92 5.55
C ILE A 343 18.58 22.72 4.04
N GLY A 344 19.74 22.93 3.44
CA GLY A 344 19.91 22.86 1.99
C GLY A 344 19.66 21.46 1.44
N ARG A 345 20.17 20.43 2.13
CA ARG A 345 20.01 19.02 1.75
C ARG A 345 19.92 18.11 2.96
N VAL A 346 18.97 17.18 2.97
CA VAL A 346 18.98 16.02 3.86
C VAL A 346 19.17 14.75 3.03
N GLY A 347 20.33 14.13 3.13
CA GLY A 347 20.58 12.81 2.56
C GLY A 347 20.28 11.73 3.59
N VAL A 348 19.64 10.65 3.18
CA VAL A 348 19.58 9.46 4.03
C VAL A 348 19.85 8.20 3.20
N ALA A 349 20.70 7.32 3.71
CA ALA A 349 21.19 6.12 3.04
C ALA A 349 20.95 4.87 3.89
N ASP A 350 20.74 3.75 3.22
CA ASP A 350 20.56 2.43 3.83
C ASP A 350 19.46 2.44 4.90
N VAL A 351 18.22 2.75 4.49
CA VAL A 351 17.06 2.72 5.39
C VAL A 351 16.38 1.37 5.30
N THR A 352 16.21 0.71 6.44
CA THR A 352 15.36 -0.46 6.59
C THR A 352 14.19 -0.10 7.48
N LEU A 353 12.99 -0.27 6.96
CA LEU A 353 11.73 -0.17 7.68
C LEU A 353 11.20 -1.57 7.87
N SER A 354 10.94 -1.96 9.11
CA SER A 354 10.27 -3.20 9.44
C SER A 354 9.14 -2.95 10.41
N GLY A 355 8.07 -3.71 10.26
CA GLY A 355 7.02 -3.77 11.25
C GLY A 355 6.19 -5.01 11.05
N SER A 356 5.39 -5.31 12.05
CA SER A 356 4.37 -6.33 11.98
C SER A 356 3.02 -5.71 12.23
N ASN A 357 2.02 -6.24 11.55
CA ASN A 357 0.63 -5.99 11.89
C ASN A 357 0.00 -7.35 12.16
N ASP A 358 -0.63 -7.50 13.32
CA ASP A 358 -1.43 -8.69 13.59
C ASP A 358 -2.82 -8.46 13.01
N SER A 359 -3.11 -9.17 11.92
CA SER A 359 -4.44 -9.19 11.33
C SER A 359 -5.02 -10.59 11.51
N CYS A 360 -6.00 -10.69 12.40
CA CYS A 360 -6.75 -11.93 12.65
C CYS A 360 -5.90 -13.06 13.27
N GLY A 361 -4.92 -12.73 14.11
CA GLY A 361 -3.99 -13.71 14.71
C GLY A 361 -2.91 -14.18 13.74
N GLN A 362 -2.83 -13.59 12.54
CA GLN A 362 -1.73 -13.76 11.60
C GLN A 362 -0.85 -12.52 11.61
N GLU A 363 0.39 -12.70 12.08
CA GLU A 363 1.41 -11.68 12.03
C GLU A 363 1.84 -11.47 10.57
N ARG A 364 1.45 -10.33 9.98
CA ARG A 364 1.93 -9.88 8.68
C ARG A 364 3.12 -8.98 8.88
N ARG A 365 4.27 -9.38 8.35
CA ARG A 365 5.48 -8.56 8.42
C ARG A 365 5.60 -7.77 7.14
N PHE A 366 5.68 -6.45 7.28
CA PHE A 366 6.07 -5.60 6.18
C PHE A 366 7.53 -5.22 6.34
N SER A 367 8.25 -5.23 5.22
CA SER A 367 9.60 -4.71 5.15
C SER A 367 9.71 -3.79 3.94
N ALA A 368 10.21 -2.59 4.16
CA ALA A 368 10.64 -1.72 3.08
C ALA A 368 12.12 -1.40 3.27
N ALA A 369 12.90 -1.47 2.20
CA ALA A 369 14.28 -1.05 2.20
C ALA A 369 14.48 0.03 1.14
N MET A 370 15.13 1.11 1.55
CA MET A 370 15.41 2.26 0.72
C MET A 370 16.92 2.50 0.72
N LYS A 371 17.54 2.37 -0.46
CA LYS A 371 18.99 2.51 -0.59
C LYS A 371 19.45 3.95 -0.32
N SER A 372 18.69 4.90 -0.85
CA SER A 372 18.91 6.32 -0.60
C SER A 372 17.63 7.11 -0.72
N ALA A 373 17.56 8.21 0.03
CA ALA A 373 16.59 9.27 -0.07
C ALA A 373 17.35 10.61 -0.05
N ARG A 374 16.80 11.59 -0.74
CA ARG A 374 17.31 12.96 -0.75
C ARG A 374 16.16 13.91 -0.58
N ILE A 375 16.28 14.81 0.38
CA ILE A 375 15.35 15.91 0.63
C ILE A 375 16.11 17.20 0.34
N ASP A 376 15.62 18.03 -0.55
CA ASP A 376 16.24 19.30 -0.92
C ASP A 376 15.42 20.47 -0.36
N ASN A 377 16.13 21.46 0.18
CA ASN A 377 15.59 22.73 0.70
C ASN A 377 14.44 22.55 1.71
N VAL A 378 14.76 22.05 2.91
CA VAL A 378 13.82 22.06 4.05
C VAL A 378 13.89 23.43 4.70
N ALA A 379 12.78 24.15 4.77
CA ALA A 379 12.70 25.43 5.45
C ALA A 379 11.57 25.43 6.48
N VAL A 380 11.87 25.90 7.69
CA VAL A 380 10.93 26.07 8.79
C VAL A 380 10.92 27.53 9.19
N GLY A 381 9.77 28.19 8.99
CA GLY A 381 9.54 29.54 9.51
C GLY A 381 9.24 29.48 11.00
N LEU A 382 10.05 30.15 11.84
CA LEU A 382 9.73 30.24 13.26
C LEU A 382 8.65 31.31 13.49
N PRO A 383 7.77 31.12 14.49
CA PRO A 383 6.73 32.09 14.78
C PRO A 383 7.38 33.41 15.21
N ALA A 384 7.21 34.46 14.39
CA ALA A 384 7.49 35.82 14.83
C ALA A 384 6.35 36.27 15.75
N SER A 385 6.61 37.16 16.71
CA SER A 385 5.59 37.69 17.65
C SER A 385 4.36 38.34 16.98
N ALA A 386 4.38 38.55 15.65
CA ALA A 386 3.28 39.08 14.85
C ALA A 386 2.62 38.06 13.89
N ARG A 387 3.12 36.83 13.77
CA ARG A 387 2.55 35.79 12.89
C ARG A 387 2.23 34.53 13.68
N ASP A 388 0.98 34.09 13.59
CA ASP A 388 0.47 32.91 14.28
C ASP A 388 0.74 31.60 13.54
N ASP A 389 1.13 31.68 12.26
CA ASP A 389 1.35 30.52 11.40
C ASP A 389 2.84 30.23 11.21
N THR A 390 3.21 28.96 11.35
CA THR A 390 4.50 28.39 10.96
C THR A 390 4.32 27.64 9.65
N VAL A 391 5.15 27.98 8.65
CA VAL A 391 5.18 27.25 7.37
C VAL A 391 6.42 26.37 7.35
N LEU A 392 6.18 25.06 7.22
CA LEU A 392 7.19 24.08 6.83
C LEU A 392 7.09 23.90 5.31
N SER A 393 8.18 24.15 4.60
CA SER A 393 8.27 23.91 3.17
C SER A 393 9.43 22.97 2.85
N ILE A 394 9.18 21.97 2.03
CA ILE A 394 10.18 21.05 1.49
C ILE A 394 10.03 21.10 -0.03
N ALA A 395 11.10 21.49 -0.73
CA ALA A 395 11.02 21.68 -2.19
C ALA A 395 10.83 20.35 -2.91
N THR A 396 11.67 19.37 -2.62
CA THR A 396 11.68 18.07 -3.30
C THR A 396 12.21 16.97 -2.37
N VAL A 397 11.55 15.82 -2.38
CA VAL A 397 11.98 14.54 -1.81
C VAL A 397 12.15 13.58 -2.98
N ARG A 398 13.28 12.86 -3.06
CA ARG A 398 13.55 11.84 -4.08
C ARG A 398 14.05 10.56 -3.44
N ILE A 399 13.44 9.46 -3.81
CA ILE A 399 13.76 8.11 -3.38
C ILE A 399 13.98 7.29 -4.65
N PRO A 400 15.21 7.20 -5.18
CA PRO A 400 15.48 6.55 -6.46
C PRO A 400 15.40 5.02 -6.43
N ASN A 401 15.54 4.40 -5.25
CA ASN A 401 15.50 2.94 -5.10
C ASN A 401 14.75 2.57 -3.82
N LEU A 402 13.45 2.38 -3.96
CA LEU A 402 12.55 1.85 -2.95
C LEU A 402 12.25 0.40 -3.27
N SER A 403 12.51 -0.48 -2.29
CA SER A 403 12.04 -1.85 -2.33
C SER A 403 11.04 -2.06 -1.20
N ALA A 404 9.89 -2.66 -1.50
CA ALA A 404 8.87 -2.97 -0.50
C ALA A 404 8.36 -4.39 -0.70
N GLY A 405 8.11 -5.07 0.42
CA GLY A 405 7.59 -6.43 0.45
C GLY A 405 6.64 -6.63 1.62
N VAL A 406 5.55 -7.35 1.37
CA VAL A 406 4.66 -7.84 2.42
C VAL A 406 4.80 -9.35 2.48
N ARG A 407 5.19 -9.87 3.65
CA ARG A 407 5.31 -11.29 3.93
C ARG A 407 4.19 -11.75 4.85
N ASP A 408 3.53 -12.82 4.45
CA ASP A 408 2.58 -13.49 5.33
C ASP A 408 3.34 -14.37 6.33
N GLY A 409 2.93 -14.36 7.60
CA GLY A 409 3.63 -15.07 8.68
C GLY A 409 3.57 -16.59 8.58
N SER A 410 2.83 -17.16 7.63
CA SER A 410 2.53 -18.59 7.49
C SER A 410 3.70 -19.47 7.00
N GLY A 411 4.94 -19.00 7.08
CA GLY A 411 6.15 -19.79 6.78
C GLY A 411 6.43 -20.02 5.29
N ALA A 412 5.55 -19.59 4.39
CA ALA A 412 5.82 -19.58 2.95
C ALA A 412 6.68 -18.35 2.60
N THR A 413 7.85 -18.57 2.00
CA THR A 413 8.82 -17.54 1.56
C THR A 413 8.33 -16.68 0.39
N VAL A 414 7.04 -16.70 0.07
CA VAL A 414 6.49 -16.01 -1.09
C VAL A 414 6.01 -14.63 -0.64
N ASP A 415 6.72 -13.58 -1.06
CA ASP A 415 6.27 -12.20 -0.89
C ASP A 415 4.91 -12.05 -1.62
N ALA A 416 3.86 -11.63 -0.91
CA ALA A 416 2.51 -11.48 -1.47
C ALA A 416 2.48 -10.40 -2.58
N VAL A 417 3.24 -9.34 -2.33
CA VAL A 417 3.56 -8.27 -3.28
C VAL A 417 5.01 -7.87 -3.05
N ARG A 418 5.78 -7.81 -4.14
CA ARG A 418 7.14 -7.27 -4.16
C ARG A 418 7.20 -6.11 -5.13
N ILE A 419 7.75 -4.99 -4.67
CA ILE A 419 7.99 -3.80 -5.49
C ILE A 419 9.51 -3.62 -5.54
N PRO A 420 10.21 -4.14 -6.55
CA PRO A 420 11.63 -3.87 -6.75
C PRO A 420 11.83 -2.47 -7.35
N ASP A 421 12.88 -1.77 -6.91
CA ASP A 421 13.43 -0.57 -7.55
C ASP A 421 12.41 0.52 -7.92
N ALA A 422 11.40 0.74 -7.06
CA ALA A 422 10.47 1.83 -7.23
C ALA A 422 11.16 3.18 -6.99
N GLN A 423 10.73 4.18 -7.74
CA GLN A 423 11.10 5.57 -7.62
C GLN A 423 9.94 6.33 -6.99
N ALA A 424 10.15 6.90 -5.82
CA ALA A 424 9.21 7.83 -5.21
C ALA A 424 9.78 9.25 -5.25
N SER A 425 8.94 10.22 -5.51
CA SER A 425 9.27 11.63 -5.42
C SER A 425 8.12 12.38 -4.79
N ALA A 426 8.44 13.42 -4.03
CA ALA A 426 7.45 14.34 -3.49
C ALA A 426 7.93 15.76 -3.76
N ASP A 427 7.15 16.57 -4.45
CA ASP A 427 7.49 17.95 -4.78
C ASP A 427 6.51 18.91 -4.10
N GLN A 428 6.99 20.12 -3.82
CA GLN A 428 6.18 21.23 -3.31
C GLN A 428 5.42 20.88 -2.03
N ILE A 429 6.07 20.17 -1.09
CA ILE A 429 5.43 19.86 0.20
C ILE A 429 5.40 21.15 1.03
N GLN A 430 4.21 21.64 1.34
CA GLN A 430 3.98 22.77 2.20
C GLN A 430 2.98 22.39 3.29
N VAL A 431 3.39 22.53 4.54
CA VAL A 431 2.54 22.32 5.71
C VAL A 431 2.47 23.62 6.49
N THR A 432 1.26 24.13 6.66
CA THR A 432 1.00 25.34 7.47
C THR A 432 0.40 24.93 8.80
N LEU A 433 1.09 25.24 9.90
CA LEU A 433 0.71 24.94 11.27
C LEU A 433 0.31 26.24 11.99
N ASP A 434 -0.86 26.24 12.62
CA ASP A 434 -1.27 27.28 13.57
C ASP A 434 -0.67 26.96 14.93
N TRP A 435 0.26 27.81 15.38
CA TRP A 435 0.98 27.56 16.63
C TRP A 435 0.12 27.79 17.88
N LYS A 436 -0.92 28.64 17.80
CA LYS A 436 -1.80 28.92 18.94
C LYS A 436 -2.74 27.75 19.20
N THR A 437 -3.22 27.13 18.12
CA THR A 437 -4.16 26.01 18.22
C THR A 437 -3.49 24.64 18.15
N GLU A 438 -2.17 24.59 17.91
CA GLU A 438 -1.40 23.36 17.65
C GLU A 438 -2.00 22.52 16.50
N ARG A 439 -2.66 23.17 15.52
CA ARG A 439 -3.40 22.48 14.44
C ARG A 439 -2.82 22.76 13.05
N ILE A 440 -2.85 21.73 12.21
CA ILE A 440 -2.52 21.86 10.79
C ILE A 440 -3.66 22.61 10.09
N ARG A 441 -3.35 23.73 9.42
CA ARG A 441 -4.31 24.51 8.63
C ARG A 441 -4.39 24.05 7.18
N GLN A 442 -3.24 23.75 6.58
CA GLN A 442 -3.15 23.41 5.17
C GLN A 442 -1.98 22.45 4.92
N ILE A 443 -2.22 21.48 4.05
CA ILE A 443 -1.20 20.59 3.50
C ILE A 443 -1.33 20.71 1.97
N ASP A 444 -0.23 21.00 1.29
CA ASP A 444 -0.10 20.89 -0.15
C ASP A 444 1.11 20.00 -0.45
N ALA A 445 0.96 18.98 -1.28
CA ALA A 445 2.05 18.11 -1.68
C ALA A 445 1.73 17.39 -2.98
N ARG A 446 2.72 17.23 -3.85
CA ARG A 446 2.61 16.36 -5.02
C ARG A 446 3.51 15.15 -4.83
N LEU A 447 2.92 13.96 -4.76
CA LEU A 447 3.62 12.69 -4.61
C LEU A 447 3.56 11.94 -5.93
N ARG A 448 4.69 11.41 -6.40
CA ARG A 448 4.74 10.53 -7.56
C ARG A 448 5.50 9.27 -7.23
N LEU A 449 4.89 8.12 -7.47
CA LEU A 449 5.48 6.80 -7.26
C LEU A 449 5.45 6.02 -8.57
N ARG A 450 6.61 5.61 -9.06
CA ARG A 450 6.77 4.81 -10.28
C ARG A 450 7.56 3.55 -9.97
N GLY A 451 7.16 2.41 -10.50
CA GLY A 451 7.90 1.17 -10.29
C GLY A 451 7.28 0.01 -11.03
N SER A 452 7.74 -1.20 -10.73
CA SER A 452 7.08 -2.43 -11.15
C SER A 452 6.63 -3.19 -9.91
N ALA A 453 5.48 -3.86 -10.01
CA ALA A 453 4.96 -4.72 -8.96
C ALA A 453 4.91 -6.16 -9.45
N GLU A 454 5.39 -7.07 -8.61
CA GLU A 454 5.32 -8.51 -8.80
C GLU A 454 4.40 -9.09 -7.72
N SER A 455 3.39 -9.87 -8.13
CA SER A 455 2.54 -10.63 -7.21
C SER A 455 2.60 -12.10 -7.60
N ALA A 456 3.66 -12.77 -7.14
CA ALA A 456 3.86 -14.20 -7.39
C ALA A 456 2.70 -15.02 -6.83
N ALA A 457 2.20 -14.66 -5.63
CA ALA A 457 1.08 -15.35 -4.99
C ALA A 457 -0.20 -15.32 -5.85
N LEU A 458 -0.60 -14.15 -6.36
CA LEU A 458 -1.80 -14.05 -7.20
C LEU A 458 -1.61 -14.77 -8.55
N VAL A 459 -0.44 -14.65 -9.16
CA VAL A 459 -0.10 -15.34 -10.40
C VAL A 459 -0.13 -16.85 -10.20
N ASP A 460 0.42 -17.36 -9.10
CA ASP A 460 0.42 -18.79 -8.79
C ASP A 460 -0.98 -19.32 -8.48
N GLU A 461 -1.82 -18.56 -7.76
CA GLU A 461 -3.23 -18.91 -7.56
C GLU A 461 -4.01 -18.96 -8.89
N LEU A 462 -3.86 -17.95 -9.75
CA LEU A 462 -4.55 -17.92 -11.04
C LEU A 462 -4.02 -18.99 -12.01
N ARG A 463 -2.75 -19.39 -11.90
CA ARG A 463 -2.14 -20.50 -12.67
C ARG A 463 -2.75 -21.86 -12.34
N LYS A 464 -3.31 -22.05 -11.14
CA LYS A 464 -4.01 -23.30 -10.78
C LYS A 464 -5.18 -23.58 -11.70
N VAL A 465 -5.81 -22.54 -12.25
CA VAL A 465 -6.87 -22.69 -13.25
C VAL A 465 -6.26 -22.83 -14.63
N ARG A 466 -6.32 -24.05 -15.19
CA ARG A 466 -5.70 -24.40 -16.47
C ARG A 466 -6.12 -23.49 -17.63
N VAL A 467 -7.37 -23.03 -17.63
CA VAL A 467 -7.93 -22.15 -18.67
C VAL A 467 -7.38 -20.71 -18.55
N LEU A 468 -7.03 -20.28 -17.34
CA LEU A 468 -6.43 -18.96 -17.10
C LEU A 468 -4.92 -18.98 -17.26
N ALA A 469 -4.25 -20.13 -17.10
CA ALA A 469 -2.80 -20.25 -17.20
C ALA A 469 -2.17 -19.57 -18.46
N PRO A 470 -2.74 -19.67 -19.68
CA PRO A 470 -2.20 -18.97 -20.86
C PRO A 470 -2.40 -17.45 -20.85
N ILE A 471 -3.38 -16.95 -20.10
CA ILE A 471 -3.63 -15.51 -19.92
C ILE A 471 -2.67 -14.98 -18.85
N VAL A 472 -2.48 -15.76 -17.79
CA VAL A 472 -1.68 -15.44 -16.61
C VAL A 472 -0.17 -15.58 -16.89
N SER A 473 0.24 -16.45 -17.81
CA SER A 473 1.65 -16.59 -18.20
C SER A 473 2.22 -15.32 -18.87
N GLY A 474 1.36 -14.42 -19.36
CA GLY A 474 1.74 -13.10 -19.85
C GLY A 474 1.75 -12.00 -18.77
N LEU A 475 1.29 -12.28 -17.55
CA LEU A 475 1.33 -11.34 -16.42
C LEU A 475 2.74 -11.37 -15.81
N GLY A 476 3.66 -10.63 -16.41
CA GLY A 476 4.97 -10.33 -15.82
C GLY A 476 4.88 -9.24 -14.75
N ALA A 477 6.04 -8.68 -14.40
CA ALA A 477 6.09 -7.47 -13.58
C ALA A 477 5.21 -6.38 -14.20
N THR A 478 4.34 -5.80 -13.39
CA THR A 478 3.38 -4.79 -13.85
C THR A 478 3.92 -3.41 -13.51
N ASP A 479 4.33 -2.66 -14.52
CA ASP A 479 4.77 -1.28 -14.36
C ASP A 479 3.60 -0.39 -13.94
N PHE A 480 3.82 0.43 -12.92
CA PHE A 480 2.85 1.38 -12.40
C PHE A 480 3.43 2.79 -12.27
N ASP A 481 2.58 3.81 -12.44
CA ASP A 481 2.87 5.23 -12.20
C ASP A 481 1.69 5.84 -11.45
N VAL A 482 1.92 6.33 -10.24
CA VAL A 482 0.91 6.88 -9.33
C VAL A 482 1.28 8.34 -9.06
N ASP A 483 0.48 9.29 -9.53
CA ASP A 483 0.63 10.74 -9.24
C ASP A 483 -0.51 11.17 -8.31
N VAL A 484 -0.17 11.46 -7.06
CA VAL A 484 -1.10 11.90 -6.01
C VAL A 484 -0.87 13.37 -5.70
N ARG A 485 -1.92 14.19 -5.76
CA ARG A 485 -1.88 15.56 -5.26
C ARG A 485 -2.66 15.65 -3.96
N ALA A 486 -1.98 15.92 -2.86
CA ALA A 486 -2.59 16.23 -1.57
C ALA A 486 -2.82 17.73 -1.47
N ALA A 487 -4.04 18.16 -1.16
CA ALA A 487 -4.38 19.57 -0.98
C ALA A 487 -5.32 19.76 0.21
N GLY A 488 -5.38 20.98 0.76
CA GLY A 488 -6.38 21.37 1.75
C GLY A 488 -7.79 21.45 1.15
N ALA A 489 -8.82 21.37 2.01
CA ALA A 489 -10.23 21.34 1.61
C ALA A 489 -10.71 22.49 0.69
N SER A 490 -10.00 23.62 0.65
CA SER A 490 -10.42 24.81 -0.08
C SER A 490 -9.86 24.96 -1.51
N THR A 491 -8.97 24.08 -1.99
CA THR A 491 -8.26 24.26 -3.28
C THR A 491 -8.57 23.20 -4.35
N ALA A 492 -9.54 22.30 -4.12
CA ALA A 492 -9.85 21.21 -5.04
C ALA A 492 -10.68 21.66 -6.27
N ALA A 493 -10.05 22.26 -7.29
CA ALA A 493 -10.70 22.49 -8.58
C ALA A 493 -10.73 21.18 -9.42
N ALA A 494 -11.93 20.69 -9.74
CA ALA A 494 -12.22 19.35 -10.30
C ALA A 494 -11.65 19.00 -11.70
N GLY A 495 -10.79 19.82 -12.30
CA GLY A 495 -10.29 19.58 -13.66
C GLY A 495 -9.02 18.73 -13.72
N ASP A 496 -9.03 17.68 -14.56
CA ASP A 496 -7.87 17.01 -15.20
C ASP A 496 -7.33 15.68 -14.62
N LEU A 497 -8.14 14.90 -13.88
CA LEU A 497 -7.72 13.54 -13.47
C LEU A 497 -7.67 12.53 -14.64
N ASP A 498 -8.50 12.71 -15.67
CA ASP A 498 -8.68 11.73 -16.76
C ASP A 498 -7.62 11.78 -17.87
N ARG A 499 -6.66 12.71 -17.82
CA ARG A 499 -5.78 13.03 -18.95
C ARG A 499 -4.40 12.37 -18.87
N PHE A 500 -4.26 11.14 -19.33
CA PHE A 500 -3.03 10.34 -19.21
C PHE A 500 -1.98 10.55 -20.32
N ASP A 501 -1.90 11.75 -20.92
CA ASP A 501 -1.26 12.00 -22.22
C ASP A 501 0.23 11.59 -22.35
N ASP A 502 0.96 11.42 -21.23
CA ASP A 502 2.42 11.14 -21.25
C ASP A 502 2.85 9.82 -20.56
N VAL A 503 1.90 9.01 -20.08
CA VAL A 503 2.25 7.80 -19.31
C VAL A 503 2.24 6.58 -20.22
N GLN A 504 3.26 5.73 -20.15
CA GLN A 504 3.37 4.47 -20.92
C GLN A 504 3.26 3.22 -20.03
N SER A 505 3.10 3.38 -18.71
CA SER A 505 2.99 2.27 -17.77
C SER A 505 1.73 1.44 -17.99
N THR A 506 1.83 0.14 -17.69
CA THR A 506 0.72 -0.82 -17.72
C THR A 506 -0.42 -0.38 -16.83
N ILE A 507 -0.12 0.17 -15.65
CA ILE A 507 -1.08 0.79 -14.77
C ILE A 507 -0.67 2.25 -14.53
N ALA A 508 -1.57 3.18 -14.74
CA ALA A 508 -1.37 4.58 -14.38
C ALA A 508 -2.50 5.00 -13.45
N VAL A 509 -2.17 5.55 -12.30
CA VAL A 509 -3.14 6.08 -11.33
C VAL A 509 -2.85 7.56 -11.15
N ARG A 510 -3.88 8.37 -11.25
CA ARG A 510 -3.86 9.76 -10.84
C ARG A 510 -4.84 9.91 -9.71
N ALA A 511 -4.39 10.47 -8.61
CA ALA A 511 -5.23 10.69 -7.46
C ALA A 511 -5.11 12.15 -7.02
N ARG A 512 -6.21 12.69 -6.52
CA ARG A 512 -6.22 13.88 -5.69
C ARG A 512 -6.75 13.46 -4.34
N VAL A 513 -6.03 13.83 -3.30
CA VAL A 513 -6.40 13.57 -1.91
C VAL A 513 -6.61 14.91 -1.23
N THR A 514 -7.73 15.02 -0.54
CA THR A 514 -8.05 16.17 0.30
C THR A 514 -8.08 15.69 1.74
N ILE A 515 -7.27 16.33 2.58
CA ILE A 515 -7.13 15.95 3.99
C ILE A 515 -7.74 17.08 4.82
N ASP A 516 -8.78 16.77 5.60
CA ASP A 516 -9.24 17.61 6.69
C ASP A 516 -8.67 17.08 8.01
N PRO A 517 -7.54 17.62 8.48
CA PRO A 517 -6.92 17.19 9.72
C PRO A 517 -7.78 17.49 10.97
N ARG A 518 -8.81 18.35 10.87
CA ARG A 518 -9.69 18.67 12.01
C ARG A 518 -10.76 17.61 12.22
N GLN A 519 -11.23 17.01 11.14
CA GLN A 519 -12.27 15.98 11.16
C GLN A 519 -11.67 14.57 11.04
N CYS A 520 -10.34 14.45 10.91
CA CYS A 520 -9.67 13.21 10.52
C CYS A 520 -10.30 12.57 9.27
N ALA A 521 -10.82 13.43 8.38
CA ALA A 521 -11.50 13.00 7.17
C ALA A 521 -10.53 13.12 6.00
N LEU A 522 -10.47 12.07 5.20
CA LEU A 522 -9.72 12.03 3.96
C LEU A 522 -10.70 11.70 2.86
N THR A 523 -10.86 12.60 1.91
CA THR A 523 -11.62 12.36 0.68
C THR A 523 -10.67 12.34 -0.50
N TYR A 524 -10.89 11.49 -1.48
CA TYR A 524 -10.05 11.41 -2.67
C TYR A 524 -10.87 11.27 -3.93
N ALA A 525 -10.28 11.65 -5.05
CA ALA A 525 -10.77 11.37 -6.39
C ALA A 525 -9.61 10.75 -7.18
N THR A 526 -9.88 9.65 -7.88
CA THR A 526 -8.89 8.87 -8.61
C THR A 526 -9.34 8.62 -10.04
N ALA A 527 -8.37 8.57 -10.94
CA ALA A 527 -8.51 8.00 -12.26
C ALA A 527 -7.43 6.93 -12.41
N MET A 528 -7.79 5.79 -12.96
CA MET A 528 -6.92 4.67 -13.23
C MET A 528 -7.00 4.35 -14.72
N ARG A 529 -5.85 4.10 -15.34
CA ARG A 529 -5.76 3.58 -16.70
C ARG A 529 -4.96 2.29 -16.68
N VAL A 530 -5.51 1.26 -17.31
CA VAL A 530 -4.88 -0.04 -17.49
C VAL A 530 -4.60 -0.25 -18.97
N LEU A 531 -3.36 -0.54 -19.33
CA LEU A 531 -2.90 -0.82 -20.68
C LEU A 531 -2.18 -2.15 -20.73
N THR A 532 -2.90 -3.22 -21.04
CA THR A 532 -2.34 -4.55 -21.29
C THR A 532 -2.59 -4.94 -22.75
N PRO A 533 -1.91 -5.98 -23.28
CA PRO A 533 -2.19 -6.48 -24.62
C PRO A 533 -3.64 -6.94 -24.82
N GLN A 534 -4.32 -7.38 -23.77
CA GLN A 534 -5.69 -7.92 -23.82
C GLN A 534 -6.75 -6.89 -23.41
N ALA A 535 -6.43 -6.00 -22.47
CA ALA A 535 -7.37 -5.05 -21.89
C ALA A 535 -6.76 -3.65 -21.85
N LYS A 536 -7.46 -2.69 -22.48
CA LYS A 536 -7.19 -1.26 -22.35
C LYS A 536 -8.40 -0.61 -21.71
N LEU A 537 -8.28 -0.18 -20.46
CA LEU A 537 -9.40 0.29 -19.64
C LEU A 537 -9.06 1.64 -19.01
N VAL A 538 -10.07 2.48 -18.81
CA VAL A 538 -10.02 3.65 -17.93
C VAL A 538 -11.13 3.50 -16.91
N ALA A 539 -10.80 3.73 -15.64
CA ALA A 539 -11.74 3.83 -14.56
C ALA A 539 -11.55 5.15 -13.81
N SER A 540 -12.62 5.70 -13.27
CA SER A 540 -12.55 6.84 -12.36
C SER A 540 -13.47 6.63 -11.17
N GLY A 541 -13.09 7.21 -10.04
CA GLY A 541 -13.86 7.12 -8.82
C GLY A 541 -13.44 8.17 -7.81
N ASP A 542 -14.14 8.20 -6.70
CA ASP A 542 -13.90 9.08 -5.57
C ASP A 542 -14.46 8.44 -4.32
N GLY A 543 -14.08 8.95 -3.16
CA GLY A 543 -14.48 8.34 -1.92
C GLY A 543 -13.78 8.93 -0.71
N ASP A 544 -13.90 8.22 0.39
CA ASP A 544 -13.25 8.49 1.66
C ASP A 544 -12.61 7.22 2.25
N LEU A 545 -12.19 7.27 3.51
CA LEU A 545 -11.58 6.13 4.21
C LEU A 545 -12.51 4.92 4.34
N SER A 546 -13.82 5.12 4.22
CA SER A 546 -14.86 4.12 4.47
C SER A 546 -15.58 3.67 3.20
N HIS A 547 -15.65 4.52 2.17
CA HIS A 547 -16.41 4.26 0.94
C HIS A 547 -15.65 4.72 -0.30
N VAL A 548 -15.77 3.98 -1.39
CA VAL A 548 -15.27 4.33 -2.72
C VAL A 548 -16.41 4.17 -3.69
N GLU A 549 -16.72 5.21 -4.44
CA GLU A 549 -17.62 5.18 -5.57
C GLU A 549 -16.80 5.14 -6.86
N VAL A 550 -16.93 4.06 -7.62
CA VAL A 550 -16.39 3.97 -8.98
C VAL A 550 -17.43 4.58 -9.92
N ARG A 551 -17.15 5.80 -10.39
CA ARG A 551 -18.05 6.56 -11.27
C ARG A 551 -18.09 6.01 -12.69
N SER A 552 -16.96 5.57 -13.21
CA SER A 552 -16.87 5.08 -14.58
C SER A 552 -15.85 3.96 -14.73
N ILE A 553 -16.17 2.98 -15.56
CA ILE A 553 -15.25 1.97 -16.11
C ILE A 553 -15.58 1.86 -17.60
N ARG A 554 -14.60 2.03 -18.47
CA ARG A 554 -14.79 1.91 -19.92
C ARG A 554 -13.56 1.38 -20.62
N SER A 555 -13.76 0.70 -21.74
CA SER A 555 -12.67 0.28 -22.61
C SER A 555 -12.17 1.42 -23.50
N LEU A 556 -10.87 1.40 -23.76
CA LEU A 556 -10.22 2.26 -24.74
C LEU A 556 -10.19 1.57 -26.12
N PRO A 557 -10.07 2.34 -27.22
CA PRO A 557 -9.94 1.79 -28.57
C PRO A 557 -8.85 0.72 -28.70
N GLY A 558 -9.19 -0.40 -29.34
CA GLY A 558 -8.28 -1.53 -29.55
C GLY A 558 -8.05 -2.43 -28.33
N SER A 559 -8.92 -2.38 -27.32
CA SER A 559 -9.01 -3.40 -26.27
C SER A 559 -9.69 -4.67 -26.80
N ALA A 560 -9.22 -5.86 -26.41
CA ALA A 560 -9.91 -7.13 -26.73
C ALA A 560 -11.14 -7.37 -25.83
N VAL A 561 -11.13 -6.75 -24.65
CA VAL A 561 -12.28 -6.63 -23.75
C VAL A 561 -12.97 -5.29 -24.00
N ASP A 562 -14.20 -5.31 -24.47
CA ASP A 562 -15.08 -4.16 -24.67
C ASP A 562 -15.94 -3.96 -23.41
N VAL A 563 -15.92 -2.76 -22.85
CA VAL A 563 -16.75 -2.36 -21.71
C VAL A 563 -17.29 -0.98 -22.09
N GLY A 564 -18.59 -0.91 -22.39
CA GLY A 564 -19.21 0.34 -22.81
C GLY A 564 -19.24 1.36 -21.68
N SER A 565 -19.70 0.92 -20.50
CA SER A 565 -19.68 1.71 -19.27
C SER A 565 -19.72 0.79 -18.07
N GLY A 566 -19.40 1.32 -16.89
CA GLY A 566 -19.51 0.58 -15.64
C GLY A 566 -19.38 1.52 -14.46
N SER A 567 -19.91 1.10 -13.33
CA SER A 567 -19.90 1.86 -12.08
C SER A 567 -19.89 0.89 -10.91
N GLY A 568 -19.62 1.37 -9.71
CA GLY A 568 -19.62 0.50 -8.54
C GLY A 568 -19.38 1.24 -7.23
N THR A 569 -19.45 0.50 -6.15
CA THR A 569 -19.16 0.99 -4.80
C THR A 569 -18.33 -0.04 -4.04
N LEU A 570 -17.31 0.41 -3.32
CA LEU A 570 -16.56 -0.37 -2.34
C LEU A 570 -16.80 0.27 -0.98
N SER A 571 -17.02 -0.53 0.04
CA SER A 571 -17.13 -0.08 1.43
C SER A 571 -16.16 -0.89 2.28
N PHE A 572 -15.49 -0.23 3.21
CA PHE A 572 -14.44 -0.80 4.07
C PHE A 572 -14.79 -0.73 5.56
N GLY A 573 -16.04 -0.36 5.90
CA GLY A 573 -16.52 -0.35 7.27
C GLY A 573 -16.64 -1.75 7.88
N ASP A 574 -17.43 -1.89 8.95
CA ASP A 574 -17.59 -3.15 9.70
C ASP A 574 -17.96 -4.36 8.83
N ARG A 575 -18.62 -4.13 7.70
CA ARG A 575 -18.94 -5.15 6.70
C ARG A 575 -18.42 -4.71 5.34
N PRO A 576 -17.19 -5.09 4.98
CA PRO A 576 -16.66 -4.76 3.67
C PRO A 576 -17.59 -5.30 2.58
N ALA A 577 -18.04 -4.42 1.71
CA ALA A 577 -18.90 -4.79 0.60
C ALA A 577 -18.45 -4.10 -0.68
N ALA A 578 -18.45 -4.86 -1.77
CA ALA A 578 -18.17 -4.39 -3.11
C ALA A 578 -19.39 -4.62 -3.97
N HIS A 579 -19.73 -3.66 -4.82
CA HIS A 579 -20.73 -3.79 -5.86
C HIS A 579 -20.18 -3.17 -7.14
N VAL A 580 -20.27 -3.88 -8.26
CA VAL A 580 -19.81 -3.42 -9.57
C VAL A 580 -20.83 -3.81 -10.61
N THR A 581 -21.21 -2.85 -11.43
CA THR A 581 -22.09 -3.02 -12.60
C THR A 581 -21.29 -2.67 -13.84
N LEU A 582 -21.26 -3.58 -14.80
CA LEU A 582 -20.65 -3.39 -16.11
C LEU A 582 -21.74 -3.50 -17.17
N VAL A 583 -21.73 -2.61 -18.16
CA VAL A 583 -22.70 -2.52 -19.24
C VAL A 583 -21.97 -2.68 -20.57
N ARG A 584 -22.57 -3.46 -21.47
CA ARG A 584 -22.00 -3.84 -22.77
C ARG A 584 -20.61 -4.46 -22.64
N LEU A 585 -20.53 -5.60 -21.94
CA LEU A 585 -19.28 -6.34 -21.82
C LEU A 585 -19.09 -7.26 -23.03
N GLY A 586 -18.01 -7.10 -23.78
CA GLY A 586 -17.69 -7.89 -24.96
C GLY A 586 -16.29 -8.48 -24.88
N ILE A 587 -16.13 -9.70 -25.36
CA ILE A 587 -14.81 -10.33 -25.54
C ILE A 587 -14.81 -10.95 -26.93
N ALA A 588 -13.83 -10.56 -27.75
CA ALA A 588 -13.64 -11.16 -29.07
C ALA A 588 -12.25 -11.82 -29.12
N ARG A 589 -12.21 -13.14 -29.37
CA ARG A 589 -10.95 -13.88 -29.54
C ARG A 589 -11.06 -14.80 -30.74
N GLY A 590 -10.46 -14.39 -31.86
CA GLY A 590 -10.59 -15.10 -33.14
C GLY A 590 -12.03 -15.04 -33.67
N ALA A 591 -12.59 -16.20 -34.03
CA ALA A 591 -13.97 -16.31 -34.50
C ALA A 591 -15.01 -16.33 -33.37
N ALA A 592 -14.60 -16.66 -32.14
CA ALA A 592 -15.50 -16.69 -30.99
C ALA A 592 -15.73 -15.28 -30.44
N ARG A 593 -16.98 -14.96 -30.14
CA ARG A 593 -17.44 -13.69 -29.60
C ARG A 593 -18.41 -13.92 -28.47
N VAL A 594 -18.17 -13.27 -27.34
CA VAL A 594 -19.11 -13.18 -26.24
C VAL A 594 -19.47 -11.72 -26.07
N ARG A 595 -20.77 -11.41 -26.04
CA ARG A 595 -21.28 -10.08 -25.71
C ARG A 595 -22.29 -10.21 -24.59
N MET A 596 -22.33 -9.29 -23.66
CA MET A 596 -23.25 -9.25 -22.53
C MET A 596 -23.86 -7.86 -22.45
N ALA A 597 -25.17 -7.79 -22.22
CA ALA A 597 -25.85 -6.51 -22.04
C ALA A 597 -25.42 -5.86 -20.72
N SER A 598 -25.41 -6.63 -19.63
CA SER A 598 -24.85 -6.20 -18.35
C SER A 598 -24.30 -7.38 -17.53
N ALA A 599 -23.40 -7.04 -16.60
CA ALA A 599 -22.90 -7.93 -15.57
C ALA A 599 -22.83 -7.16 -14.25
N ASP A 600 -23.58 -7.61 -13.25
CA ASP A 600 -23.60 -7.07 -11.90
C ASP A 600 -22.91 -8.06 -10.98
N ALA A 601 -21.95 -7.61 -10.20
CA ALA A 601 -21.29 -8.38 -9.16
C ALA A 601 -21.45 -7.66 -7.83
N SER A 602 -21.76 -8.39 -6.77
CA SER A 602 -21.70 -7.87 -5.41
C SER A 602 -21.03 -8.88 -4.50
N ALA A 603 -20.09 -8.44 -3.69
CA ALA A 603 -19.46 -9.23 -2.66
C ALA A 603 -19.66 -8.55 -1.31
N SER A 604 -19.88 -9.32 -0.25
CA SER A 604 -19.93 -8.83 1.11
C SER A 604 -19.20 -9.81 2.01
N THR A 605 -18.38 -9.30 2.92
CA THR A 605 -17.71 -10.13 3.93
C THR A 605 -18.09 -9.67 5.33
N ALA A 606 -18.11 -10.60 6.28
CA ALA A 606 -18.12 -10.25 7.69
C ALA A 606 -16.84 -9.48 8.07
N PRO A 607 -16.81 -8.83 9.27
CA PRO A 607 -15.62 -8.18 9.78
C PRO A 607 -14.40 -9.11 9.69
N GLN A 608 -13.22 -8.50 9.51
CA GLN A 608 -11.96 -9.14 9.09
C GLN A 608 -11.59 -10.44 9.81
N CYS A 609 -12.07 -10.65 11.05
CA CYS A 609 -11.72 -11.80 11.90
C CYS A 609 -12.73 -12.96 11.88
N SER A 610 -13.79 -12.93 11.05
CA SER A 610 -14.72 -14.06 10.92
C SER A 610 -14.85 -14.54 9.48
N PRO A 611 -14.44 -15.79 9.17
CA PRO A 611 -14.68 -16.38 7.84
C PRO A 611 -16.17 -16.68 7.59
N VAL A 612 -17.03 -16.46 8.57
CA VAL A 612 -18.47 -16.74 8.55
C VAL A 612 -19.21 -15.55 7.92
N ASN A 613 -20.20 -15.81 7.06
CA ASN A 613 -21.03 -14.80 6.37
C ASN A 613 -20.37 -14.04 5.22
N GLN A 614 -19.58 -14.73 4.40
CA GLN A 614 -19.16 -14.18 3.10
C GLN A 614 -20.23 -14.49 2.05
N SER A 615 -20.57 -13.51 1.21
CA SER A 615 -21.46 -13.73 0.07
C SER A 615 -20.91 -13.06 -1.18
N ILE A 616 -20.96 -13.77 -2.31
CA ILE A 616 -20.65 -13.25 -3.64
C ILE A 616 -21.86 -13.56 -4.50
N VAL A 617 -22.41 -12.54 -5.14
CA VAL A 617 -23.54 -12.64 -6.07
C VAL A 617 -23.08 -12.07 -7.41
N VAL A 618 -23.33 -12.79 -8.49
CA VAL A 618 -23.04 -12.38 -9.86
C VAL A 618 -24.30 -12.54 -10.69
N ALA A 619 -24.81 -11.47 -11.28
CA ALA A 619 -25.89 -11.50 -12.23
C ALA A 619 -25.37 -11.09 -13.63
N ILE A 620 -25.63 -11.91 -14.64
CA ILE A 620 -25.29 -11.61 -16.04
C ILE A 620 -26.60 -11.53 -16.81
N ALA A 621 -26.81 -10.48 -17.59
CA ALA A 621 -28.01 -10.30 -18.40
C ALA A 621 -27.67 -10.16 -19.89
N GLY A 622 -28.52 -10.75 -20.73
CA GLY A 622 -28.47 -10.61 -22.18
C GLY A 622 -27.12 -11.00 -22.79
N ALA A 623 -26.54 -12.12 -22.38
CA ALA A 623 -25.33 -12.63 -23.03
C ALA A 623 -25.67 -13.25 -24.39
N ASP A 624 -24.81 -13.04 -25.37
CA ASP A 624 -24.84 -13.65 -26.69
C ASP A 624 -23.46 -14.28 -26.91
N VAL A 625 -23.44 -15.61 -26.92
CA VAL A 625 -22.23 -16.41 -27.05
C VAL A 625 -22.24 -17.03 -28.44
N ASP A 626 -21.34 -16.56 -29.30
CA ASP A 626 -21.10 -17.12 -30.63
C ASP A 626 -19.72 -17.79 -30.63
N THR A 627 -19.69 -19.08 -30.89
CA THR A 627 -18.45 -19.86 -30.95
C THR A 627 -17.67 -19.66 -32.25
N GLY A 628 -18.26 -19.01 -33.27
CA GLY A 628 -17.71 -18.91 -34.61
C GLY A 628 -17.70 -20.23 -35.39
N ARG A 629 -18.17 -21.33 -34.78
CA ARG A 629 -18.26 -22.68 -35.38
C ARG A 629 -19.70 -23.19 -35.47
N GLY A 630 -20.68 -22.27 -35.48
CA GLY A 630 -22.10 -22.59 -35.66
C GLY A 630 -22.90 -22.82 -34.36
N ALA A 631 -22.30 -22.79 -33.18
CA ALA A 631 -23.08 -22.72 -31.94
C ALA A 631 -23.25 -21.26 -31.51
N ARG A 632 -24.51 -20.83 -31.31
CA ARG A 632 -24.89 -19.52 -30.79
C ARG A 632 -25.96 -19.66 -29.71
N ALA A 633 -25.66 -19.22 -28.50
CA ALA A 633 -26.62 -19.25 -27.40
C ALA A 633 -26.85 -17.84 -26.86
N ARG A 634 -28.11 -17.49 -26.59
CA ARG A 634 -28.46 -16.28 -25.87
C ARG A 634 -28.79 -16.62 -24.41
N ILE A 635 -28.09 -15.98 -23.50
CA ILE A 635 -28.34 -16.08 -22.06
C ILE A 635 -29.18 -14.88 -21.68
N ALA A 636 -30.46 -15.09 -21.39
CA ALA A 636 -31.34 -14.01 -20.98
C ALA A 636 -30.91 -13.46 -19.62
N ARG A 637 -30.68 -14.36 -18.65
CA ARG A 637 -30.22 -14.01 -17.32
C ARG A 637 -29.52 -15.18 -16.63
N THR A 638 -28.43 -14.92 -15.93
CA THR A 638 -27.76 -15.85 -15.01
C THR A 638 -27.57 -15.16 -13.68
N ASP A 639 -28.08 -15.73 -12.59
CA ASP A 639 -27.81 -15.31 -11.22
C ASP A 639 -27.02 -16.43 -10.52
N ALA A 640 -25.78 -16.15 -10.12
CA ALA A 640 -24.94 -17.03 -9.32
C ALA A 640 -24.75 -16.43 -7.94
N ARG A 641 -24.82 -17.25 -6.89
CA ARG A 641 -24.58 -16.85 -5.51
C ARG A 641 -23.74 -17.90 -4.79
N VAL A 642 -22.61 -17.46 -4.25
CA VAL A 642 -21.73 -18.24 -3.38
C VAL A 642 -21.83 -17.66 -1.98
N THR A 643 -22.09 -18.50 -0.99
CA THR A 643 -22.21 -18.10 0.42
C THR A 643 -21.40 -19.04 1.31
N ARG A 644 -20.62 -18.46 2.23
CA ARG A 644 -19.95 -19.18 3.31
C ARG A 644 -20.73 -18.91 4.60
N GLN A 645 -21.51 -19.89 5.05
CA GLN A 645 -22.40 -19.75 6.22
C GLN A 645 -21.76 -20.20 7.53
N ASP A 646 -20.72 -21.05 7.50
CA ASP A 646 -20.04 -21.58 8.69
C ASP A 646 -18.51 -21.66 8.48
N ALA A 647 -17.76 -21.85 9.57
CA ALA A 647 -16.32 -22.14 9.55
C ALA A 647 -15.97 -23.51 8.92
N SER A 648 -16.96 -24.27 8.46
CA SER A 648 -16.74 -25.50 7.71
C SER A 648 -15.94 -25.21 6.43
N SER A 649 -15.11 -26.17 5.99
CA SER A 649 -14.31 -26.08 4.76
C SER A 649 -15.13 -26.07 3.46
N ARG A 650 -16.46 -25.96 3.53
CA ARG A 650 -17.37 -26.00 2.38
C ARG A 650 -18.14 -24.70 2.24
N GLN A 651 -18.19 -24.17 1.02
CA GLN A 651 -19.00 -23.01 0.66
C GLN A 651 -20.26 -23.47 -0.06
N ALA A 652 -21.43 -22.94 0.29
CA ALA A 652 -22.67 -23.23 -0.42
C ALA A 652 -22.73 -22.40 -1.71
N VAL A 653 -23.00 -23.04 -2.83
CA VAL A 653 -23.13 -22.43 -4.15
C VAL A 653 -24.55 -22.63 -4.66
N SER A 654 -25.15 -21.58 -5.19
CA SER A 654 -26.42 -21.62 -5.91
C SER A 654 -26.29 -20.89 -7.23
N LEU A 655 -26.91 -21.44 -8.27
CA LEU A 655 -26.87 -20.93 -9.63
C LEU A 655 -28.29 -20.98 -10.19
N ARG A 656 -28.72 -19.94 -10.86
CA ARG A 656 -29.98 -19.90 -11.61
C ARG A 656 -29.70 -19.26 -12.96
N THR A 657 -29.80 -20.03 -14.03
CA THR A 657 -29.56 -19.56 -15.39
C THR A 657 -30.79 -19.76 -16.24
N ARG A 658 -31.16 -18.76 -17.03
CA ARG A 658 -32.16 -18.84 -18.09
C ARG A 658 -31.48 -18.53 -19.42
N LEU A 659 -31.49 -19.53 -20.28
CA LEU A 659 -31.06 -19.44 -21.67
C LEU A 659 -32.32 -19.27 -22.52
N ASP A 660 -32.32 -18.31 -23.42
CA ASP A 660 -33.39 -18.13 -24.42
C ASP A 660 -32.76 -18.29 -25.81
N ASP A 661 -33.54 -18.63 -26.85
CA ASP A 661 -33.07 -18.70 -28.24
C ASP A 661 -31.75 -19.51 -28.42
N VAL A 662 -31.63 -20.68 -27.78
CA VAL A 662 -30.40 -21.49 -27.87
C VAL A 662 -30.36 -22.17 -29.23
N HIS A 663 -29.46 -21.74 -30.11
CA HIS A 663 -29.26 -22.32 -31.43
C HIS A 663 -27.93 -23.06 -31.51
N PHE A 664 -27.97 -24.30 -31.96
CA PHE A 664 -26.75 -25.05 -32.22
C PHE A 664 -26.78 -25.63 -33.62
N THR A 665 -25.65 -25.49 -34.31
CA THR A 665 -25.40 -26.17 -35.57
C THR A 665 -24.22 -27.11 -35.41
N VAL A 666 -24.45 -28.42 -35.61
CA VAL A 666 -23.38 -29.42 -35.64
C VAL A 666 -22.98 -29.66 -37.09
N ARG A 667 -21.71 -29.38 -37.41
CA ARG A 667 -21.12 -29.64 -38.73
C ARG A 667 -20.11 -30.78 -38.64
N PRO A 668 -20.25 -31.84 -39.46
CA PRO A 668 -19.31 -32.96 -39.48
C PRO A 668 -17.94 -32.62 -40.11
N SER A 669 -17.83 -31.54 -40.91
CA SER A 669 -16.56 -31.00 -41.42
C SER A 669 -16.63 -29.48 -41.64
N ALA A 670 -15.47 -28.82 -41.73
CA ALA A 670 -15.37 -27.35 -41.88
C ALA A 670 -16.10 -26.80 -43.12
N ASP A 671 -16.19 -27.59 -44.19
CA ASP A 671 -16.76 -27.22 -45.48
C ASP A 671 -18.08 -27.95 -45.82
N GLY A 672 -18.60 -28.77 -44.90
CA GLY A 672 -19.83 -29.53 -45.09
C GLY A 672 -21.10 -28.73 -44.75
N PRO A 673 -22.25 -29.02 -45.40
CA PRO A 673 -23.53 -28.48 -44.96
C PRO A 673 -23.83 -28.88 -43.51
N ALA A 674 -24.50 -28.01 -42.77
CA ALA A 674 -24.89 -28.29 -41.39
C ALA A 674 -25.88 -29.47 -41.34
N GLU A 675 -25.54 -30.47 -40.53
CA GLU A 675 -26.23 -31.75 -40.53
C GLU A 675 -27.25 -31.87 -39.38
N ILE A 676 -27.04 -31.10 -38.30
CA ILE A 676 -28.00 -30.96 -37.20
C ILE A 676 -28.14 -29.48 -36.88
N ASP A 677 -29.32 -28.92 -37.14
CA ASP A 677 -29.71 -27.58 -36.67
C ASP A 677 -30.76 -27.81 -35.58
N GLY A 678 -30.50 -27.30 -34.39
CA GLY A 678 -31.44 -27.37 -33.26
C GLY A 678 -31.65 -26.00 -32.65
N SER A 679 -32.87 -25.77 -32.15
CA SER A 679 -33.22 -24.57 -31.40
C SER A 679 -34.04 -24.94 -30.16
N LEU A 680 -33.64 -24.44 -29.00
CA LEU A 680 -34.43 -24.52 -27.77
C LEU A 680 -34.91 -23.11 -27.41
N PRO A 681 -36.23 -22.86 -27.31
CA PRO A 681 -36.73 -21.50 -27.13
C PRO A 681 -36.44 -20.95 -25.74
N ALA A 682 -36.56 -21.76 -24.68
CA ALA A 682 -36.08 -21.39 -23.36
C ALA A 682 -35.65 -22.60 -22.51
N VAL A 683 -34.50 -22.50 -21.85
CA VAL A 683 -33.97 -23.49 -20.90
C VAL A 683 -33.66 -22.78 -19.58
N GLN A 684 -34.30 -23.24 -18.51
CA GLN A 684 -34.00 -22.82 -17.15
C GLN A 684 -33.20 -23.90 -16.42
N LEU A 685 -32.08 -23.49 -15.85
CA LEU A 685 -31.16 -24.32 -15.08
C LEU A 685 -31.10 -23.76 -13.65
N THR A 686 -31.36 -24.58 -12.64
CA THR A 686 -31.22 -24.19 -11.24
C THR A 686 -30.28 -25.17 -10.54
N GLY A 687 -29.08 -24.72 -10.21
CA GLY A 687 -28.05 -25.49 -9.51
C GLY A 687 -27.95 -25.15 -8.03
N ARG A 688 -27.71 -26.15 -7.19
CA ARG A 688 -27.27 -25.97 -5.79
C ARG A 688 -26.14 -26.95 -5.49
N GLY A 689 -25.16 -26.55 -4.71
CA GLY A 689 -24.01 -27.40 -4.42
C GLY A 689 -23.10 -26.85 -3.32
N PHE A 690 -21.98 -27.52 -3.16
CA PHE A 690 -20.92 -27.14 -2.24
C PHE A 690 -19.59 -27.09 -3.00
N SER A 691 -18.80 -26.07 -2.71
CA SER A 691 -17.42 -25.97 -3.19
C SER A 691 -16.42 -26.01 -2.05
N THR A 692 -15.17 -26.30 -2.37
CA THR A 692 -14.06 -26.26 -1.41
C THR A 692 -13.73 -24.83 -0.98
N SER A 693 -12.98 -24.66 0.12
CA SER A 693 -12.77 -23.36 0.78
C SER A 693 -11.59 -22.54 0.28
N GLU A 694 -10.82 -23.02 -0.70
CA GLU A 694 -9.72 -22.25 -1.29
C GLU A 694 -10.23 -20.97 -1.99
N LEU A 695 -9.34 -20.03 -2.28
CA LEU A 695 -9.67 -18.75 -2.93
C LEU A 695 -10.36 -18.97 -4.29
N ILE A 696 -9.85 -19.95 -5.06
CA ILE A 696 -10.51 -20.48 -6.25
C ILE A 696 -10.87 -21.93 -5.93
N PRO A 697 -12.16 -22.25 -5.72
CA PRO A 697 -12.56 -23.59 -5.34
C PRO A 697 -12.13 -24.60 -6.39
N GLN A 698 -11.41 -25.65 -5.98
CA GLN A 698 -11.01 -26.72 -6.88
C GLN A 698 -12.21 -27.58 -7.27
N HIS A 699 -12.97 -28.04 -6.27
CA HIS A 699 -14.08 -28.98 -6.49
C HIS A 699 -15.42 -28.30 -6.23
N LEU A 700 -16.39 -28.60 -7.09
CA LEU A 700 -17.79 -28.21 -6.96
C LEU A 700 -18.66 -29.46 -7.10
N ASP A 701 -19.29 -29.87 -6.01
CA ASP A 701 -20.29 -30.95 -6.00
C ASP A 701 -21.68 -30.33 -5.96
N GLY A 702 -22.54 -30.66 -6.93
CA GLY A 702 -23.84 -30.02 -7.04
C GLY A 702 -24.95 -30.91 -7.59
N ALA A 703 -26.14 -30.35 -7.59
CA ALA A 703 -27.34 -30.90 -8.19
C ALA A 703 -28.02 -29.82 -9.03
N LEU A 704 -28.48 -30.20 -10.22
CA LEU A 704 -28.93 -29.28 -11.26
C LEU A 704 -30.34 -29.66 -11.71
N ASP A 705 -31.29 -28.78 -11.43
CA ASP A 705 -32.65 -28.89 -11.94
C ASP A 705 -32.73 -28.23 -13.33
N VAL A 706 -33.31 -28.94 -14.28
CA VAL A 706 -33.37 -28.55 -15.69
C VAL A 706 -34.83 -28.52 -16.10
N SER A 707 -35.27 -27.36 -16.58
CA SER A 707 -36.56 -27.20 -17.23
C SER A 707 -36.38 -26.57 -18.61
N ILE A 708 -37.04 -27.12 -19.61
CA ILE A 708 -37.04 -26.66 -20.98
C ILE A 708 -38.49 -26.31 -21.31
N ALA A 709 -38.75 -25.03 -21.58
CA ALA A 709 -40.04 -24.61 -22.13
C ALA A 709 -39.97 -24.74 -23.66
N THR A 710 -41.08 -25.12 -24.28
CA THR A 710 -41.20 -25.22 -25.74
C THR A 710 -42.19 -24.21 -26.30
N ALA A 711 -42.15 -23.99 -27.61
CA ALA A 711 -43.02 -23.02 -28.29
C ALA A 711 -44.52 -23.38 -28.27
N ALA A 712 -44.88 -24.60 -27.89
CA ALA A 712 -46.25 -25.12 -27.88
C ALA A 712 -46.86 -25.18 -26.46
N ASP A 713 -46.41 -24.32 -25.54
CA ASP A 713 -46.78 -24.31 -24.10
C ASP A 713 -46.47 -25.61 -23.33
N GLY A 714 -45.79 -26.57 -23.96
CA GLY A 714 -45.30 -27.78 -23.32
C GLY A 714 -44.01 -27.54 -22.52
N GLN A 715 -43.90 -28.18 -21.36
CA GLN A 715 -42.73 -28.11 -20.49
C GLN A 715 -42.08 -29.50 -20.40
N ILE A 716 -40.78 -29.55 -20.59
CA ILE A 716 -39.94 -30.67 -20.15
C ILE A 716 -39.28 -30.24 -18.85
N HIS A 717 -39.32 -31.09 -17.83
CA HIS A 717 -38.51 -30.87 -16.64
C HIS A 717 -38.05 -32.19 -16.04
N ASN A 718 -36.94 -32.14 -15.34
CA ASN A 718 -36.47 -33.29 -14.59
C ASN A 718 -37.18 -33.34 -13.24
N THR A 719 -37.67 -34.52 -12.86
CA THR A 719 -38.33 -34.72 -11.55
C THR A 719 -37.32 -34.80 -10.39
N THR A 720 -36.07 -35.19 -10.69
CA THR A 720 -34.98 -35.25 -9.71
C THR A 720 -33.80 -34.40 -10.16
N PRO A 721 -33.17 -33.60 -9.29
CA PRO A 721 -31.99 -32.83 -9.66
C PRO A 721 -30.83 -33.73 -10.15
N LEU A 722 -30.23 -33.34 -11.29
CA LEU A 722 -29.08 -34.01 -11.90
C LEU A 722 -27.82 -33.75 -11.07
N ARG A 723 -27.26 -34.79 -10.44
CA ARG A 723 -26.02 -34.64 -9.67
C ARG A 723 -24.82 -34.50 -10.61
N PHE A 724 -23.88 -33.63 -10.26
CA PHE A 724 -22.63 -33.46 -10.99
C PHE A 724 -21.48 -33.14 -10.03
N ARG A 725 -20.26 -33.39 -10.52
CA ARG A 725 -19.01 -32.95 -9.90
C ARG A 725 -18.24 -32.14 -10.94
N ALA A 726 -17.69 -31.02 -10.57
CA ALA A 726 -16.80 -30.26 -11.44
C ALA A 726 -15.45 -30.02 -10.74
N ASP A 727 -14.38 -30.16 -11.50
CA ASP A 727 -13.04 -29.69 -11.12
C ASP A 727 -12.78 -28.39 -11.90
N VAL A 728 -12.81 -27.27 -11.20
CA VAL A 728 -12.66 -25.93 -11.78
C VAL A 728 -11.22 -25.72 -12.28
N TRP A 729 -10.25 -26.32 -11.62
CA TRP A 729 -8.84 -26.17 -11.96
C TRP A 729 -8.49 -26.92 -13.25
N ASP A 730 -8.99 -28.15 -13.39
CA ASP A 730 -8.84 -28.94 -14.61
C ASP A 730 -9.85 -28.57 -15.72
N GLY A 731 -10.92 -27.87 -15.35
CA GLY A 731 -12.04 -27.56 -16.23
C GLY A 731 -12.84 -28.79 -16.62
N SER A 732 -12.92 -29.81 -15.75
CA SER A 732 -13.68 -31.03 -16.00
C SER A 732 -15.04 -31.03 -15.28
N ILE A 733 -16.03 -31.69 -15.88
CA ILE A 733 -17.36 -31.88 -15.32
C ILE A 733 -17.77 -33.34 -15.54
N VAL A 734 -18.14 -34.00 -14.44
CA VAL A 734 -18.57 -35.39 -14.41
C VAL A 734 -19.99 -35.46 -13.87
N VAL A 735 -20.89 -35.94 -14.70
CA VAL A 735 -22.24 -36.37 -14.33
C VAL A 735 -22.18 -37.89 -14.18
N PRO A 736 -22.16 -38.43 -12.94
CA PRO A 736 -22.13 -39.88 -12.74
C PRO A 736 -23.39 -40.52 -13.31
N VAL A 737 -23.31 -41.82 -13.62
CA VAL A 737 -24.47 -42.60 -14.06
C VAL A 737 -25.56 -42.49 -13.01
N GLN A 738 -26.70 -41.90 -13.40
CA GLN A 738 -27.85 -41.76 -12.53
C GLN A 738 -29.14 -41.92 -13.33
N THR A 739 -30.11 -42.60 -12.73
CA THR A 739 -31.46 -42.71 -13.28
C THR A 739 -32.22 -41.41 -13.02
N GLN A 740 -32.91 -40.93 -14.03
CA GLN A 740 -33.68 -39.69 -14.05
C GLN A 740 -35.06 -39.99 -14.64
N VAL A 741 -36.04 -39.18 -14.30
CA VAL A 741 -37.37 -39.23 -14.92
C VAL A 741 -37.66 -37.86 -15.50
N LEU A 742 -37.80 -37.83 -16.83
CA LEU A 742 -38.17 -36.65 -17.60
C LEU A 742 -39.68 -36.54 -17.62
N SER A 743 -40.24 -35.48 -17.04
CA SER A 743 -41.65 -35.19 -17.23
C SER A 743 -41.83 -34.30 -18.47
N GLN A 744 -42.72 -34.65 -19.39
CA GLN A 744 -42.94 -33.95 -20.66
C GLN A 744 -44.43 -33.86 -21.00
N SER A 745 -44.84 -32.70 -21.55
CA SER A 745 -46.21 -32.46 -22.03
C SER A 745 -46.29 -32.11 -23.53
N ILE A 746 -45.20 -32.30 -24.28
CA ILE A 746 -45.05 -31.77 -25.64
C ILE A 746 -45.55 -32.76 -26.70
N VAL A 747 -45.21 -34.04 -26.53
CA VAL A 747 -45.51 -35.07 -27.52
C VAL A 747 -46.70 -35.89 -27.04
N ALA A 748 -47.87 -35.57 -27.59
CA ALA A 748 -49.06 -36.38 -27.44
C ALA A 748 -48.79 -37.78 -28.03
N GLY A 749 -48.69 -38.80 -27.17
CA GLY A 749 -48.37 -40.19 -27.57
C GLY A 749 -47.09 -40.76 -26.96
N LEU A 750 -46.25 -39.92 -26.33
CA LEU A 750 -45.21 -40.37 -25.41
C LEU A 750 -45.73 -40.32 -23.96
N PRO A 751 -45.20 -41.14 -23.03
CA PRO A 751 -45.52 -41.04 -21.61
C PRO A 751 -45.28 -39.62 -21.08
N SER A 752 -46.10 -39.20 -20.11
CA SER A 752 -45.82 -37.99 -19.36
C SER A 752 -44.49 -38.08 -18.64
N ASP A 753 -44.11 -39.27 -18.17
CA ASP A 753 -42.87 -39.52 -17.45
C ASP A 753 -42.01 -40.57 -18.18
N LEU A 754 -40.81 -40.18 -18.58
CA LEU A 754 -39.87 -41.01 -19.32
C LEU A 754 -38.62 -41.26 -18.48
N ALA A 755 -38.43 -42.50 -18.06
CA ALA A 755 -37.25 -42.91 -17.31
C ALA A 755 -36.04 -43.06 -18.25
N PHE A 756 -34.90 -42.51 -17.86
CA PHE A 756 -33.63 -42.65 -18.56
C PHE A 756 -32.48 -42.67 -17.56
N SER A 757 -31.33 -43.23 -17.92
CA SER A 757 -30.08 -43.01 -17.20
C SER A 757 -29.15 -42.15 -18.03
N ILE A 758 -28.48 -41.21 -17.37
CA ILE A 758 -27.54 -40.29 -18.01
C ILE A 758 -26.21 -40.36 -17.28
N ALA A 759 -25.13 -40.34 -18.05
CA ALA A 759 -23.78 -40.07 -17.60
C ALA A 759 -23.14 -39.11 -18.58
N ALA A 760 -22.31 -38.21 -18.09
CA ALA A 760 -21.54 -37.32 -18.93
C ALA A 760 -20.18 -37.05 -18.32
N ASP A 761 -19.16 -36.99 -19.15
CA ASP A 761 -17.81 -36.55 -18.80
C ASP A 761 -17.42 -35.48 -19.82
N GLY A 762 -17.18 -34.27 -19.34
CA GLY A 762 -16.80 -33.13 -20.14
C GLY A 762 -15.48 -32.55 -19.65
N ARG A 763 -14.63 -32.12 -20.57
CA ARG A 763 -13.44 -31.32 -20.26
C ARG A 763 -13.39 -30.10 -21.16
N LEU A 764 -13.24 -28.94 -20.55
CA LEU A 764 -13.06 -27.67 -21.25
C LEU A 764 -11.66 -27.62 -21.88
N PRO A 765 -11.52 -27.08 -23.11
CA PRO A 765 -10.22 -26.91 -23.72
C PRO A 765 -9.43 -25.83 -22.98
N SER A 766 -8.10 -26.03 -22.84
CA SER A 766 -7.20 -25.03 -22.26
C SER A 766 -7.09 -23.75 -23.10
N THR A 767 -7.43 -23.81 -24.39
CA THR A 767 -7.59 -22.65 -25.27
C THR A 767 -8.79 -22.82 -26.19
N PRO A 768 -9.61 -21.78 -26.44
CA PRO A 768 -10.80 -21.88 -27.30
C PRO A 768 -10.51 -22.26 -28.75
N SER A 769 -9.24 -22.17 -29.19
CA SER A 769 -8.78 -22.59 -30.52
C SER A 769 -8.38 -24.07 -30.59
N ALA A 770 -7.98 -24.68 -29.47
CA ALA A 770 -7.63 -26.09 -29.42
C ALA A 770 -8.92 -26.92 -29.46
N GLY A 771 -9.04 -27.82 -30.44
CA GLY A 771 -10.16 -28.76 -30.55
C GLY A 771 -10.22 -29.83 -29.44
N ASP A 772 -9.59 -29.57 -28.30
CA ASP A 772 -9.38 -30.50 -27.18
C ASP A 772 -10.59 -30.58 -26.23
N GLY A 773 -11.62 -29.74 -26.47
CA GLY A 773 -12.87 -29.84 -25.75
C GLY A 773 -13.57 -31.15 -26.11
N ARG A 774 -13.67 -32.05 -25.13
CA ARG A 774 -14.32 -33.36 -25.30
C ARG A 774 -15.43 -33.51 -24.27
N ILE A 775 -16.62 -33.85 -24.74
CA ILE A 775 -17.79 -34.21 -23.94
C ILE A 775 -18.23 -35.59 -24.40
N ASP A 776 -18.09 -36.61 -23.55
CA ASP A 776 -18.69 -37.95 -23.72
C ASP A 776 -19.96 -38.01 -22.87
N ALA A 777 -21.13 -37.97 -23.51
CA ALA A 777 -22.42 -38.12 -22.84
C ALA A 777 -23.08 -39.41 -23.30
N ARG A 778 -23.60 -40.18 -22.34
CA ARG A 778 -24.30 -41.43 -22.57
C ARG A 778 -25.67 -41.35 -21.95
N VAL A 779 -26.69 -41.63 -22.75
CA VAL A 779 -28.09 -41.68 -22.33
C VAL A 779 -28.59 -43.07 -22.63
N ARG A 780 -29.18 -43.76 -21.65
CA ARG A 780 -29.86 -45.03 -21.86
C ARG A 780 -31.31 -44.88 -21.48
N VAL A 781 -32.21 -45.19 -22.41
CA VAL A 781 -33.65 -45.17 -22.20
C VAL A 781 -34.14 -46.61 -22.15
N PRO A 782 -34.53 -47.15 -20.98
CA PRO A 782 -34.89 -48.56 -20.85
C PRO A 782 -36.11 -48.93 -21.69
N ARG A 783 -37.10 -48.05 -21.73
CA ARG A 783 -38.38 -48.28 -22.40
C ARG A 783 -39.03 -46.97 -22.81
N VAL A 784 -39.39 -46.85 -24.09
CA VAL A 784 -40.21 -45.75 -24.62
C VAL A 784 -41.40 -46.38 -25.35
N PRO A 785 -42.56 -46.48 -24.70
CA PRO A 785 -43.78 -46.79 -25.43
C PRO A 785 -44.18 -45.56 -26.26
N PHE A 786 -44.53 -45.78 -27.51
CA PHE A 786 -45.00 -44.79 -28.44
C PHE A 786 -46.38 -45.22 -28.93
N ASN A 787 -47.36 -44.33 -28.79
CA ASN A 787 -48.72 -44.58 -29.24
C ASN A 787 -49.12 -43.50 -30.24
N SER A 788 -49.07 -43.82 -31.54
CA SER A 788 -49.55 -42.93 -32.60
C SER A 788 -50.85 -43.46 -33.18
N GLY A 789 -51.93 -43.34 -32.42
CA GLY A 789 -53.26 -43.79 -32.81
C GLY A 789 -53.33 -45.32 -32.99
N PRO A 790 -53.49 -45.85 -34.23
CA PRO A 790 -53.61 -47.29 -34.47
C PRO A 790 -52.32 -48.09 -34.30
N VAL A 791 -51.15 -47.44 -34.27
CA VAL A 791 -49.84 -48.10 -34.19
C VAL A 791 -49.29 -47.94 -32.79
N GLN A 792 -48.97 -49.06 -32.15
CA GLN A 792 -48.22 -49.11 -30.90
C GLN A 792 -46.80 -49.54 -31.20
N ALA A 793 -45.81 -48.78 -30.74
CA ALA A 793 -44.40 -49.16 -30.82
C ALA A 793 -43.79 -49.10 -29.43
N GLU A 794 -42.80 -49.94 -29.18
CA GLU A 794 -42.05 -49.93 -27.93
C GLU A 794 -40.56 -50.00 -28.23
N LEU A 795 -39.87 -48.87 -28.00
CA LEU A 795 -38.42 -48.81 -28.05
C LEU A 795 -37.85 -49.34 -26.74
N ARG A 796 -36.95 -50.31 -26.80
CA ARG A 796 -36.31 -50.96 -25.64
C ARG A 796 -34.81 -50.71 -25.65
N ASP A 797 -34.27 -50.42 -24.47
CA ASP A 797 -32.83 -50.28 -24.22
C ASP A 797 -32.11 -49.37 -25.21
N LEU A 798 -32.69 -48.22 -25.56
CA LEU A 798 -32.05 -47.26 -26.45
C LEU A 798 -30.87 -46.60 -25.73
N ALA A 799 -29.66 -46.97 -26.11
CA ALA A 799 -28.42 -46.34 -25.71
C ALA A 799 -28.00 -45.32 -26.78
N VAL A 800 -27.81 -44.07 -26.39
CA VAL A 800 -27.27 -42.99 -27.21
C VAL A 800 -25.97 -42.54 -26.57
N SER A 801 -24.88 -42.55 -27.33
CA SER A 801 -23.59 -41.99 -26.90
C SER A 801 -23.18 -40.86 -27.82
N PHE A 802 -22.81 -39.75 -27.21
CA PHE A 802 -22.46 -38.50 -27.86
C PHE A 802 -21.04 -38.13 -27.46
N ILE A 803 -20.13 -38.01 -28.43
CA ILE A 803 -18.75 -37.59 -28.20
C ILE A 803 -18.49 -36.30 -28.98
N THR A 804 -18.32 -35.17 -28.29
CA THR A 804 -17.85 -33.93 -28.92
C THR A 804 -16.33 -33.94 -29.09
N GLY A 805 -15.88 -33.38 -30.21
CA GLY A 805 -14.49 -33.28 -30.66
C GLY A 805 -14.45 -32.67 -32.05
N ALA A 806 -13.30 -32.70 -32.74
CA ALA A 806 -13.14 -32.11 -34.08
C ALA A 806 -14.15 -32.60 -35.15
N ALA A 807 -14.75 -33.79 -34.94
CA ALA A 807 -15.70 -34.40 -35.87
C ALA A 807 -16.96 -34.96 -35.19
N GLY A 808 -17.40 -34.36 -34.06
CA GLY A 808 -18.55 -34.76 -33.21
C GLY A 808 -19.37 -35.98 -33.65
N ARG A 809 -19.33 -37.07 -32.86
CA ARG A 809 -19.95 -38.36 -33.23
C ARG A 809 -21.13 -38.67 -32.32
N VAL A 810 -22.28 -39.01 -32.90
CA VAL A 810 -23.44 -39.55 -32.18
C VAL A 810 -23.63 -40.99 -32.61
N SER A 811 -23.61 -41.95 -31.69
CA SER A 811 -24.00 -43.33 -31.96
C SER A 811 -25.19 -43.73 -31.13
N TYR A 812 -26.03 -44.59 -31.70
CA TYR A 812 -27.19 -45.14 -31.04
C TYR A 812 -27.26 -46.64 -31.28
N ASP A 813 -27.76 -47.35 -30.28
CA ASP A 813 -28.02 -48.78 -30.29
C ASP A 813 -29.26 -49.04 -29.44
N SER A 814 -30.15 -49.91 -29.88
CA SER A 814 -31.31 -50.34 -29.09
C SER A 814 -31.28 -51.84 -28.84
N GLY A 815 -32.09 -52.32 -27.91
CA GLY A 815 -32.53 -53.71 -27.87
C GLY A 815 -33.50 -54.04 -29.01
N TRP A 816 -34.12 -55.22 -28.92
CA TRP A 816 -35.23 -55.58 -29.81
C TRP A 816 -36.48 -54.80 -29.43
N ASN A 817 -36.87 -53.86 -30.30
CA ASN A 817 -38.08 -53.06 -30.20
C ASN A 817 -39.26 -53.84 -30.77
N THR A 818 -40.47 -53.49 -30.37
CA THR A 818 -41.71 -54.06 -30.92
C THR A 818 -42.52 -53.00 -31.65
N LEU A 819 -43.14 -53.38 -32.75
CA LEU A 819 -44.10 -52.59 -33.51
C LEU A 819 -45.35 -53.43 -33.69
N THR A 820 -46.45 -53.00 -33.11
CA THR A 820 -47.78 -53.59 -33.23
C THR A 820 -48.59 -52.69 -34.15
N PRO A 821 -48.68 -53.02 -35.45
CA PRO A 821 -49.56 -52.29 -36.36
C PRO A 821 -51.02 -52.48 -35.94
N PRO A 822 -51.96 -51.63 -36.40
CA PRO A 822 -53.38 -51.92 -36.24
C PRO A 822 -53.71 -53.30 -36.78
N PRO A 823 -54.72 -53.99 -36.21
CA PRO A 823 -55.23 -55.21 -36.80
C PRO A 823 -55.61 -54.92 -38.26
N ALA A 824 -54.98 -55.64 -39.19
CA ALA A 824 -55.35 -55.55 -40.59
C ALA A 824 -56.84 -55.92 -40.70
N PRO A 825 -57.64 -55.21 -41.52
CA PRO A 825 -59.01 -55.62 -41.77
C PRO A 825 -58.98 -57.07 -42.27
N LYS A 826 -59.71 -57.95 -41.57
CA LYS A 826 -59.71 -59.40 -41.86
C LYS A 826 -60.20 -59.69 -43.28
N ALA A 827 -61.05 -58.83 -43.82
CA ALA A 827 -61.57 -58.95 -45.17
C ALA A 827 -61.71 -57.55 -45.80
N PHE A 828 -61.30 -57.41 -47.07
CA PHE A 828 -61.62 -56.24 -47.89
C PHE A 828 -62.87 -56.57 -48.70
N CYS A 829 -64.02 -56.01 -48.32
CA CYS A 829 -65.24 -56.18 -49.09
C CYS A 829 -65.35 -55.07 -50.14
N LEU A 830 -65.24 -55.44 -51.42
CA LEU A 830 -65.18 -54.50 -52.54
C LEU A 830 -66.59 -54.26 -53.07
N GLU A 831 -67.32 -53.29 -52.50
CA GLU A 831 -68.68 -52.98 -52.99
C GLU A 831 -68.75 -51.94 -54.11
N ASP A 832 -67.70 -51.14 -54.37
CA ASP A 832 -67.54 -50.42 -55.65
C ASP A 832 -66.16 -49.76 -55.73
N ILE A 833 -65.29 -50.22 -56.63
CA ILE A 833 -64.04 -49.54 -56.98
C ILE A 833 -64.09 -49.19 -58.48
N SER A 834 -64.30 -47.92 -58.79
CA SER A 834 -64.19 -47.41 -60.17
C SER A 834 -62.74 -47.05 -60.57
N ARG A 835 -61.80 -47.01 -59.61
CA ARG A 835 -60.36 -46.82 -59.87
C ARG A 835 -59.48 -47.23 -58.68
N PHE A 836 -58.46 -48.06 -58.93
CA PHE A 836 -57.45 -48.48 -57.96
C PHE A 836 -56.06 -48.06 -58.45
N ASP A 837 -55.51 -46.97 -57.91
CA ASP A 837 -54.16 -46.51 -58.22
C ASP A 837 -53.22 -46.87 -57.05
N LEU A 838 -52.39 -47.90 -57.24
CA LEU A 838 -51.34 -48.28 -56.30
C LEU A 838 -50.01 -47.65 -56.75
N ALA A 839 -49.63 -46.54 -56.14
CA ALA A 839 -48.31 -45.93 -56.35
C ALA A 839 -47.37 -46.34 -55.21
N THR A 840 -46.42 -47.23 -55.50
CA THR A 840 -45.29 -47.52 -54.59
C THR A 840 -44.02 -46.92 -55.18
N GLU A 841 -43.50 -45.84 -54.57
CA GLU A 841 -42.15 -45.36 -54.86
C GLU A 841 -41.13 -46.27 -54.15
N GLY A 842 -40.77 -47.38 -54.79
CA GLY A 842 -39.73 -48.29 -54.31
C GLY A 842 -39.72 -49.61 -55.08
N GLN A 843 -38.53 -50.11 -55.44
CA GLN A 843 -38.37 -51.43 -56.06
C GLN A 843 -38.65 -52.52 -55.02
N ILE A 844 -39.88 -53.02 -54.97
CA ILE A 844 -40.18 -54.30 -54.34
C ILE A 844 -39.86 -55.40 -55.36
N ALA A 845 -39.16 -56.45 -54.92
CA ALA A 845 -38.97 -57.65 -55.72
C ALA A 845 -40.33 -58.16 -56.21
N ARG A 846 -40.43 -58.42 -57.52
CA ARG A 846 -41.65 -58.85 -58.23
C ARG A 846 -42.54 -59.73 -57.36
N TRP A 847 -43.71 -59.21 -57.01
CA TRP A 847 -44.81 -60.04 -56.58
C TRP A 847 -45.47 -60.59 -57.85
N SER A 848 -45.18 -61.85 -58.18
CA SER A 848 -45.93 -62.59 -59.18
C SER A 848 -47.18 -63.15 -58.47
N PRO A 849 -48.40 -62.72 -58.84
CA PRO A 849 -49.58 -63.42 -58.36
C PRO A 849 -49.52 -64.88 -58.83
N PRO A 850 -49.97 -65.87 -58.02
CA PRO A 850 -50.04 -67.25 -58.47
C PRO A 850 -50.95 -67.37 -59.69
N ASP A 851 -50.60 -68.25 -60.63
CA ASP A 851 -51.24 -68.49 -61.94
C ASP A 851 -52.73 -68.95 -61.89
N ALA A 852 -53.40 -68.81 -60.75
CA ALA A 852 -54.77 -69.29 -60.51
C ALA A 852 -55.88 -68.27 -60.84
N ILE A 853 -55.58 -67.12 -61.46
CA ILE A 853 -56.57 -66.05 -61.70
C ILE A 853 -57.14 -66.08 -63.13
N ALA A 854 -56.73 -67.04 -63.98
CA ALA A 854 -57.22 -67.11 -65.36
C ALA A 854 -58.56 -67.84 -65.54
N ASP A 855 -59.05 -68.62 -64.56
CA ASP A 855 -60.16 -69.58 -64.80
C ASP A 855 -61.29 -69.59 -63.73
N LEU A 856 -61.61 -68.45 -63.11
CA LEU A 856 -62.75 -68.36 -62.18
C LEU A 856 -63.89 -67.52 -62.74
N GLN A 857 -64.98 -68.22 -63.10
CA GLN A 857 -66.33 -67.67 -63.19
C GLN A 857 -66.67 -66.85 -61.93
N PRO A 858 -67.49 -65.79 -62.03
CA PRO A 858 -67.80 -64.91 -60.92
C PRO A 858 -68.74 -65.60 -59.94
N ARG A 859 -68.20 -66.32 -58.96
CA ARG A 859 -68.88 -66.53 -57.69
C ARG A 859 -68.54 -65.33 -56.81
N LEU A 860 -69.58 -64.56 -56.49
CA LEU A 860 -69.58 -63.49 -55.48
C LEU A 860 -69.06 -64.06 -54.15
N GLN A 861 -67.75 -63.94 -53.92
CA GLN A 861 -67.18 -63.90 -52.59
C GLN A 861 -66.83 -62.42 -52.38
N PRO A 862 -67.70 -61.64 -51.70
CA PRO A 862 -67.60 -60.19 -51.74
C PRO A 862 -66.40 -59.66 -50.96
N CYS A 863 -65.64 -60.53 -50.27
CA CYS A 863 -64.53 -60.14 -49.42
C CYS A 863 -63.29 -61.02 -49.66
N LEU A 864 -62.15 -60.39 -49.95
CA LEU A 864 -60.84 -61.03 -49.98
C LEU A 864 -60.27 -61.06 -48.55
N ASP A 865 -59.91 -62.25 -48.07
CA ASP A 865 -59.16 -62.40 -46.82
C ASP A 865 -57.78 -61.75 -46.99
N GLY A 866 -57.50 -60.77 -46.12
CA GLY A 866 -56.19 -60.10 -46.11
C GLY A 866 -55.09 -61.07 -45.67
N PRO A 867 -53.83 -60.90 -46.14
CA PRO A 867 -52.71 -61.68 -45.62
C PRO A 867 -52.61 -61.52 -44.10
N VAL A 868 -52.33 -62.62 -43.38
CA VAL A 868 -52.08 -62.59 -41.93
C VAL A 868 -50.77 -61.83 -41.69
N VAL A 869 -50.88 -60.51 -41.52
CA VAL A 869 -49.75 -59.67 -41.12
C VAL A 869 -49.46 -59.98 -39.66
N SER A 870 -48.22 -60.34 -39.32
CA SER A 870 -47.85 -60.61 -37.92
C SER A 870 -48.25 -59.42 -37.04
N THR A 871 -48.93 -59.71 -35.93
CA THR A 871 -49.44 -58.71 -34.99
C THR A 871 -48.32 -58.00 -34.23
N GLU A 872 -47.12 -58.56 -34.22
CA GLU A 872 -45.92 -57.97 -33.65
C GLU A 872 -44.78 -58.08 -34.67
N ARG A 873 -44.11 -56.97 -34.97
CA ARG A 873 -42.85 -56.93 -35.71
C ARG A 873 -41.75 -56.48 -34.77
N ARG A 874 -40.60 -57.15 -34.82
CA ARG A 874 -39.42 -56.76 -34.03
C ARG A 874 -38.39 -56.08 -34.91
N PHE A 875 -37.70 -55.09 -34.35
CA PHE A 875 -36.61 -54.40 -35.04
C PHE A 875 -35.61 -53.84 -34.04
N ARG A 876 -34.36 -53.63 -34.48
CA ARG A 876 -33.29 -53.00 -33.72
C ARG A 876 -32.85 -51.73 -34.44
N VAL A 877 -32.59 -50.67 -33.68
CA VAL A 877 -32.05 -49.40 -34.20
C VAL A 877 -30.57 -49.36 -33.84
N GLN A 878 -29.69 -49.20 -34.83
CA GLN A 878 -28.25 -49.06 -34.61
C GLN A 878 -27.67 -48.04 -35.57
N GLY A 879 -26.56 -47.40 -35.22
CA GLY A 879 -25.81 -46.62 -36.18
C GLY A 879 -24.99 -45.51 -35.58
N VAL A 880 -24.37 -44.75 -36.48
CA VAL A 880 -23.61 -43.54 -36.17
C VAL A 880 -24.21 -42.45 -37.03
N TRP A 881 -24.76 -41.41 -36.40
CA TRP A 881 -25.34 -40.28 -37.11
C TRP A 881 -24.35 -39.71 -38.12
N PRO A 882 -24.77 -39.43 -39.38
CA PRO A 882 -26.15 -39.42 -39.90
C PRO A 882 -26.77 -40.78 -40.29
N GLY A 883 -26.03 -41.89 -40.19
CA GLY A 883 -26.45 -43.21 -40.68
C GLY A 883 -27.31 -44.01 -39.69
N ILE A 884 -28.62 -44.18 -39.95
CA ILE A 884 -29.53 -44.99 -39.12
C ILE A 884 -29.76 -46.36 -39.78
N LYS A 885 -29.45 -47.45 -39.06
CA LYS A 885 -29.76 -48.83 -39.46
C LYS A 885 -30.94 -49.35 -38.65
N LEU A 886 -31.97 -49.80 -39.35
CA LEU A 886 -33.11 -50.55 -38.80
C LEU A 886 -32.97 -52.01 -39.22
N GLU A 887 -32.83 -52.93 -38.27
CA GLU A 887 -32.55 -54.35 -38.55
C GLU A 887 -33.62 -55.24 -37.93
N GLY A 888 -34.22 -56.14 -38.71
CA GLY A 888 -35.14 -57.16 -38.23
C GLY A 888 -34.42 -58.41 -37.69
N PRO A 889 -35.14 -59.33 -37.00
CA PRO A 889 -34.57 -60.57 -36.48
C PRO A 889 -33.86 -61.45 -37.52
N SER A 890 -34.25 -61.34 -38.78
CA SER A 890 -33.66 -62.06 -39.91
C SER A 890 -32.32 -61.48 -40.40
N GLY A 891 -31.88 -60.34 -39.85
CA GLY A 891 -30.73 -59.58 -40.37
C GLY A 891 -31.08 -58.68 -41.56
N ALA A 892 -32.27 -58.84 -42.15
CA ALA A 892 -32.78 -57.94 -43.18
C ALA A 892 -33.10 -56.57 -42.57
N GLY A 893 -32.76 -55.49 -43.27
CA GLY A 893 -32.86 -54.16 -42.71
C GLY A 893 -32.77 -53.01 -43.72
N ILE A 894 -33.06 -51.82 -43.22
CA ILE A 894 -32.99 -50.56 -43.95
C ILE A 894 -31.88 -49.73 -43.33
N GLU A 895 -30.88 -49.36 -44.12
CA GLU A 895 -29.87 -48.38 -43.75
C GLU A 895 -30.19 -47.05 -44.43
N VAL A 896 -30.41 -46.01 -43.63
CA VAL A 896 -30.64 -44.64 -44.07
C VAL A 896 -29.29 -43.93 -44.08
N LEU A 897 -28.73 -43.69 -45.27
CA LEU A 897 -27.36 -43.17 -45.43
C LEU A 897 -27.27 -41.64 -45.48
N ARG A 898 -28.38 -40.95 -45.83
CA ARG A 898 -28.43 -39.49 -45.91
C ARG A 898 -29.87 -38.94 -45.97
N LEU A 899 -30.15 -37.92 -45.18
CA LEU A 899 -31.30 -37.02 -45.35
C LEU A 899 -30.83 -35.82 -46.20
N ALA A 900 -31.06 -35.85 -47.52
CA ALA A 900 -30.70 -34.71 -48.37
C ALA A 900 -31.68 -33.55 -48.14
N ARG A 901 -31.19 -32.39 -47.68
CA ARG A 901 -32.01 -31.15 -47.64
C ARG A 901 -32.47 -30.82 -49.06
N PRO A 902 -33.74 -30.43 -49.27
CA PRO A 902 -34.16 -29.86 -50.54
C PRO A 902 -33.36 -28.57 -50.80
N ARG A 903 -32.83 -28.41 -52.01
CA ARG A 903 -32.21 -27.14 -52.43
C ARG A 903 -33.25 -26.01 -52.33
N PRO A 904 -32.89 -24.82 -51.83
CA PRO A 904 -33.78 -23.67 -51.91
C PRO A 904 -33.89 -23.26 -53.38
N ALA A 905 -34.98 -23.68 -54.04
CA ALA A 905 -35.35 -23.22 -55.38
C ALA A 905 -36.64 -22.41 -55.26
N CYS A 906 -36.70 -21.27 -55.95
CA CYS A 906 -37.80 -20.30 -55.94
C CYS A 906 -39.10 -20.82 -56.62
N ARG A 907 -39.45 -22.11 -56.52
CA ARG A 907 -40.73 -22.66 -56.97
C ARG A 907 -41.21 -23.80 -56.06
N PRO A 908 -42.54 -23.90 -55.78
CA PRO A 908 -43.07 -24.86 -54.84
C PRO A 908 -43.23 -26.23 -55.50
N ARG A 909 -42.20 -27.08 -55.39
CA ARG A 909 -42.25 -28.55 -55.42
C ARG A 909 -40.82 -29.08 -55.34
N SER A 910 -40.35 -29.38 -54.13
CA SER A 910 -39.12 -30.14 -53.93
C SER A 910 -39.38 -31.27 -52.93
N SER A 911 -39.56 -32.48 -53.46
CA SER A 911 -39.51 -33.72 -52.69
C SER A 911 -38.06 -34.00 -52.29
N GLY A 912 -37.77 -34.02 -50.99
CA GLY A 912 -36.47 -34.48 -50.50
C GLY A 912 -36.26 -35.95 -50.90
N ARG A 913 -35.09 -36.28 -51.48
CA ARG A 913 -34.71 -37.67 -51.74
C ARG A 913 -34.00 -38.23 -50.51
N ILE A 914 -34.62 -39.22 -49.87
CA ILE A 914 -33.98 -40.03 -48.82
C ILE A 914 -33.33 -41.22 -49.52
N LEU A 915 -32.03 -41.41 -49.29
CA LEU A 915 -31.27 -42.51 -49.90
C LEU A 915 -31.30 -43.71 -48.96
N TYR A 916 -32.12 -44.71 -49.32
CA TYR A 916 -32.23 -45.97 -48.60
C TYR A 916 -31.33 -47.02 -49.24
N ARG A 917 -30.58 -47.75 -48.42
CA ARG A 917 -29.91 -48.99 -48.83
C ARG A 917 -30.63 -50.15 -48.17
N TRP A 918 -31.30 -50.96 -49.00
CA TRP A 918 -31.92 -52.20 -48.55
C TRP A 918 -30.85 -53.28 -48.42
N ARG A 919 -30.83 -53.96 -47.27
CA ARG A 919 -30.00 -55.12 -47.04
C ARG A 919 -30.94 -56.30 -46.85
N THR A 920 -31.01 -57.16 -47.86
CA THR A 920 -31.80 -58.40 -47.86
C THR A 920 -31.13 -59.47 -47.04
#